data_AF-A0AAD6F004-F1
#
_entry.id   AF-A0AAD6F004-F1
#
_cell.length_a   1.000
_cell.length_b   1.000
_cell.length_c   1.000
_cell.angle_alpha   90.00
_cell.angle_beta   90.00
_cell.angle_gamma   90.00
#
_symmetry.space_group_name_H-M   'P 1'
#
loop_
_entity.id
_entity.type
_entity.pdbx_description
1 polymer ?
#
loop_
_entity_poly.entity_id
_entity_poly.type
_entity_poly.pdbx_seq_one_letter_code
_entity_poly.pdbx_strand_id
1 'polypeptide(L)'
;MVKKLERLVFALNGERYEVSPVDPSLTLLEFIRTRTRFKGPKLGCGEGGCGACVVLVSRYDPITDEVSDISASSCLVLLCNINYCSVTTTEGLGNNKDGYHAIQQRFAGFYASQCGFCTPGMCMSLFSSLVNADKENCRPKSRDGFSKITVSEAEKAVTNNLCRCTGYRPIVDVSKSFASDVDLEDLGLNIFWNQRSDASVEKLPRYSIGSVCTFPDFLKSEIKSLLSIKKNSRIENSGEGWYRPESIEELYELLNSDVYNKGNVKVVVANTSSGVYKDQDLYDKYIELRGIPELSVIERSQEGILIGSAVTITTVIDLLKEESYSSLVFNKLADHMSKVASQFVRNIASIGGNLILAQRKHLESDIATILLGAGSIVHIQEPSKRSSLTMEQFLERPPCDDKTILLNVFIPSWASSSNICFDTYRAAPRPLGNAVSYVNASFLALTSTDKSSEDVIIDCAQLAFGAYGTEHAIRARKVEEYLKGKIVTPSIILGAIRLLREIIIPKEGTTHSAYRVSTAVGFLFRFLSGMATKPVELSLSSQQDIVVDKKYSPVGLPIKKVGAELQASGEAVYVDDIPSPKDCVYGAFIYSTEPLARINKVDFKASLASEKILTFISAKDIPKNGQNIGSASPFGTEALFPDPVAECAGQPIGVVIAETQRYANMAAKQALVEYSTEGLEKPILTVEDAVENNSYFEIPSQYTPTPVGDFSKGMEEADIKILSAEVTIFFSTGKMLF
;
A
#
# COMPACT_ATOMS: atom_id res chain seq x y z
N MET A 1 7.41 34.80 -7.77
CA MET A 1 5.96 34.74 -8.14
C MET A 1 5.69 33.39 -8.79
N VAL A 2 4.78 32.55 -8.28
CA VAL A 2 4.63 31.15 -8.73
C VAL A 2 3.26 30.85 -9.32
N LYS A 3 3.20 29.95 -10.30
CA LYS A 3 1.98 29.53 -10.99
C LYS A 3 1.01 28.83 -10.04
N LYS A 4 -0.21 29.36 -9.95
CA LYS A 4 -1.37 28.74 -9.28
C LYS A 4 -2.24 28.02 -10.31
N LEU A 5 -2.68 26.80 -10.00
CA LEU A 5 -3.60 26.05 -10.86
C LEU A 5 -5.05 26.49 -10.59
N GLU A 6 -5.62 27.27 -11.51
CA GLU A 6 -7.03 27.73 -11.41
C GLU A 6 -8.01 26.79 -12.12
N ARG A 7 -7.53 26.15 -13.19
CA ARG A 7 -8.32 25.29 -14.05
C ARG A 7 -7.60 23.98 -14.30
N LEU A 8 -8.33 22.87 -14.12
CA LEU A 8 -7.86 21.52 -14.40
C LEU A 8 -8.54 20.97 -15.65
N VAL A 9 -7.77 20.41 -16.58
CA VAL A 9 -8.27 19.72 -17.77
C VAL A 9 -7.66 18.32 -17.83
N PHE A 10 -8.46 17.29 -18.03
CA PHE A 10 -8.00 15.91 -18.17
C PHE A 10 -9.01 15.07 -18.97
N ALA A 11 -8.62 13.85 -19.34
CA ALA A 11 -9.54 12.87 -19.92
C ALA A 11 -9.90 11.77 -18.93
N LEU A 12 -11.15 11.33 -18.90
CA LEU A 12 -11.61 10.15 -18.15
C LEU A 12 -12.39 9.24 -19.09
N ASN A 13 -11.88 8.02 -19.29
CA ASN A 13 -12.42 7.05 -20.26
C ASN A 13 -12.59 7.67 -21.66
N GLY A 14 -11.65 8.51 -22.08
CA GLY A 14 -11.67 9.22 -23.36
C GLY A 14 -12.56 10.48 -23.40
N GLU A 15 -13.36 10.75 -22.37
CA GLU A 15 -14.19 11.96 -22.28
C GLU A 15 -13.41 13.12 -21.65
N ARG A 16 -13.63 14.34 -22.15
CA ARG A 16 -12.99 15.56 -21.61
C ARG A 16 -13.69 16.03 -20.35
N TYR A 17 -12.91 16.31 -19.30
CA TYR A 17 -13.37 16.97 -18.08
C TYR A 17 -12.60 18.26 -17.86
N GLU A 18 -13.32 19.29 -17.44
CA GLU A 18 -12.78 20.59 -17.04
C GLU A 18 -13.37 20.97 -15.68
N VAL A 19 -12.50 21.28 -14.72
CA VAL A 19 -12.89 21.58 -13.34
C VAL A 19 -12.38 22.97 -12.98
N SER A 20 -13.31 23.83 -12.55
CA SER A 20 -13.04 25.17 -12.04
C SER A 20 -14.21 25.65 -11.15
N PRO A 21 -13.98 26.15 -9.93
CA PRO A 21 -12.70 26.16 -9.22
C PRO A 21 -12.26 24.75 -8.81
N VAL A 22 -10.95 24.55 -8.59
CA VAL A 22 -10.38 23.25 -8.22
C VAL A 22 -10.15 23.20 -6.71
N ASP A 23 -10.75 22.23 -6.01
CA ASP A 23 -10.38 21.89 -4.64
C ASP A 23 -9.04 21.12 -4.66
N PRO A 24 -7.94 21.68 -4.13
CA PRO A 24 -6.61 21.07 -4.21
C PRO A 24 -6.48 19.78 -3.38
N SER A 25 -7.42 19.53 -2.47
CA SER A 25 -7.42 18.39 -1.57
C SER A 25 -8.28 17.22 -2.06
N LEU A 26 -9.06 17.42 -3.13
CA LEU A 26 -9.94 16.42 -3.72
C LEU A 26 -9.12 15.26 -4.31
N THR A 27 -9.45 14.02 -3.93
CA THR A 27 -8.81 12.84 -4.52
C THR A 27 -9.44 12.47 -5.86
N LEU A 28 -8.69 11.78 -6.71
CA LEU A 28 -9.19 11.27 -7.99
C LEU A 28 -10.35 10.29 -7.78
N LEU A 29 -10.26 9.42 -6.77
CA LEU A 29 -11.34 8.49 -6.44
C LEU A 29 -12.62 9.23 -6.05
N GLU A 30 -12.51 10.22 -5.18
CA GLU A 30 -13.64 11.03 -4.74
C GLU A 30 -14.26 11.78 -5.92
N PHE A 31 -13.47 12.38 -6.80
CA PHE A 31 -13.97 13.02 -8.01
C PHE A 31 -14.73 12.03 -8.90
N ILE A 32 -14.13 10.88 -9.24
CA ILE A 32 -14.76 9.88 -10.11
C ILE A 32 -16.11 9.46 -9.51
N ARG A 33 -16.14 9.12 -8.22
CA ARG A 33 -17.34 8.60 -7.58
C ARG A 33 -18.41 9.65 -7.30
N THR A 34 -18.06 10.91 -7.04
CA THR A 34 -19.04 11.94 -6.63
C THR A 34 -19.42 12.90 -7.74
N ARG A 35 -18.55 13.12 -8.73
CA ARG A 35 -18.75 14.10 -9.81
C ARG A 35 -18.95 13.48 -11.19
N THR A 36 -18.90 12.15 -11.29
CA THR A 36 -19.13 11.43 -12.55
C THR A 36 -20.09 10.26 -12.38
N ARG A 37 -20.51 9.68 -13.51
CA ARG A 37 -21.34 8.48 -13.56
C ARG A 37 -20.59 7.18 -13.27
N PHE A 38 -19.26 7.21 -13.30
CA PHE A 38 -18.42 6.02 -13.14
C PHE A 38 -18.27 5.65 -11.66
N LYS A 39 -18.38 4.36 -11.35
CA LYS A 39 -18.39 3.81 -9.98
C LYS A 39 -17.45 2.61 -9.83
N GLY A 40 -16.79 2.18 -10.88
CA GLY A 40 -15.93 1.00 -10.93
C GLY A 40 -14.80 1.05 -9.91
N PRO A 41 -14.01 2.14 -9.82
CA PRO A 41 -13.05 2.31 -8.74
C PRO A 41 -13.76 2.35 -7.37
N LYS A 42 -13.41 1.43 -6.47
CA LYS A 42 -14.05 1.30 -5.15
C LYS A 42 -13.16 1.79 -4.01
N LEU A 43 -13.73 2.45 -3.01
CA LEU A 43 -13.04 2.79 -1.76
C LEU A 43 -13.03 1.57 -0.83
N GLY A 44 -11.92 0.83 -0.81
CA GLY A 44 -11.76 -0.33 0.09
C GLY A 44 -11.02 -0.04 1.40
N CYS A 45 -9.96 0.77 1.36
CA CYS A 45 -9.11 1.06 2.53
C CYS A 45 -8.69 2.53 2.68
N GLY A 46 -8.66 3.31 1.59
CA GLY A 46 -8.24 4.72 1.63
C GLY A 46 -6.74 4.93 1.95
N GLU A 47 -5.91 3.91 1.74
CA GLU A 47 -4.48 3.94 2.08
C GLU A 47 -3.56 3.33 1.02
N GLY A 48 -4.11 2.96 -0.14
CA GLY A 48 -3.34 2.34 -1.22
C GLY A 48 -2.90 0.90 -0.96
N GLY A 49 -3.51 0.23 0.02
CA GLY A 49 -3.15 -1.16 0.34
C GLY A 49 -3.98 -2.24 -0.37
N CYS A 50 -5.27 -1.98 -0.61
CA CYS A 50 -6.18 -3.01 -1.12
C CYS A 50 -6.24 -3.16 -2.65
N GLY A 51 -5.86 -2.12 -3.40
CA GLY A 51 -5.95 -2.13 -4.87
C GLY A 51 -7.36 -2.06 -5.48
N ALA A 52 -8.43 -1.90 -4.70
CA ALA A 52 -9.81 -1.83 -5.23
C ALA A 52 -10.12 -0.53 -6.03
N CYS A 53 -9.31 0.51 -5.83
CA CYS A 53 -9.44 1.81 -6.49
C CYS A 53 -8.43 2.02 -7.64
N VAL A 54 -7.80 0.95 -8.13
CA VAL A 54 -6.77 1.07 -9.16
C VAL A 54 -7.37 1.57 -10.47
N VAL A 55 -6.72 2.56 -11.06
CA VAL A 55 -7.01 3.11 -12.39
C VAL A 55 -5.71 3.17 -13.19
N LEU A 56 -5.81 3.27 -14.52
CA LEU A 56 -4.67 3.59 -15.37
C LEU A 56 -4.58 5.12 -15.50
N VAL A 57 -3.39 5.67 -15.32
CA VAL A 57 -3.08 7.08 -15.56
C VAL A 57 -2.05 7.15 -16.68
N SER A 58 -2.42 7.77 -17.77
CA SER A 58 -1.60 7.93 -18.97
C SER A 58 -1.11 9.37 -19.08
N ARG A 59 0.19 9.55 -19.32
CA ARG A 59 0.82 10.87 -19.50
C ARG A 59 1.50 10.92 -20.85
N TYR A 60 1.36 12.06 -21.51
CA TYR A 60 1.94 12.32 -22.82
C TYR A 60 3.15 13.24 -22.67
N ASP A 61 4.29 12.82 -23.20
CA ASP A 61 5.48 13.65 -23.34
C ASP A 61 5.48 14.28 -24.75
N PRO A 62 5.30 15.60 -24.85
CA PRO A 62 5.26 16.27 -26.14
C PRO A 62 6.62 16.41 -26.84
N ILE A 63 7.72 16.18 -26.12
CA ILE A 63 9.08 16.24 -26.68
C ILE A 63 9.39 14.95 -27.43
N THR A 64 9.09 13.80 -26.81
CA THR A 64 9.34 12.47 -27.40
C THR A 64 8.17 11.96 -28.25
N ASP A 65 7.00 12.59 -28.16
CA ASP A 65 5.72 12.14 -28.74
C ASP A 65 5.25 10.78 -28.19
N GLU A 66 5.68 10.42 -26.98
CA GLU A 66 5.38 9.13 -26.34
C GLU A 66 4.31 9.25 -25.24
N VAL A 67 3.60 8.15 -25.00
CA VAL A 67 2.63 8.02 -23.91
C VAL A 67 3.14 6.98 -22.91
N SER A 68 3.31 7.41 -21.66
CA SER A 68 3.59 6.53 -20.52
C SER A 68 2.29 6.13 -19.81
N ASP A 69 2.16 4.86 -19.44
CA ASP A 69 0.96 4.30 -18.81
C ASP A 69 1.32 3.67 -17.46
N ILE A 70 0.71 4.19 -16.38
CA ILE A 70 0.97 3.69 -15.03
C ILE A 70 -0.33 3.36 -14.30
N SER A 71 -0.36 2.25 -13.58
CA SER A 71 -1.42 1.99 -12.60
C SER A 71 -1.23 2.88 -11.36
N ALA A 72 -2.33 3.39 -10.81
CA ALA A 72 -2.29 4.22 -9.61
C ALA A 72 -3.50 3.95 -8.69
N SER A 73 -3.27 4.03 -7.36
CA SER A 73 -4.36 4.06 -6.39
C SER A 73 -5.06 5.42 -6.39
N SER A 74 -6.22 5.50 -7.03
CA SER A 74 -6.97 6.76 -7.17
C SER A 74 -7.37 7.40 -5.82
N CYS A 75 -7.43 6.63 -4.72
CA CYS A 75 -7.67 7.16 -3.38
C CYS A 75 -6.51 8.01 -2.82
N LEU A 76 -5.29 7.87 -3.36
CA LEU A 76 -4.11 8.62 -2.91
C LEU A 76 -3.72 9.72 -3.91
N VAL A 77 -4.12 9.58 -5.17
CA VAL A 77 -3.87 10.58 -6.22
C VAL A 77 -4.77 11.79 -6.00
N LEU A 78 -4.18 12.96 -5.80
CA LEU A 78 -4.91 14.23 -5.77
C LEU A 78 -5.34 14.61 -7.18
N LEU A 79 -6.53 15.21 -7.33
CA LEU A 79 -7.09 15.53 -8.64
C LEU A 79 -6.20 16.53 -9.40
N CYS A 80 -5.59 17.49 -8.71
CA CYS A 80 -4.60 18.40 -9.29
C CYS A 80 -3.39 17.68 -9.92
N ASN A 81 -3.05 16.47 -9.44
CA ASN A 81 -1.91 15.71 -9.95
C ASN A 81 -2.12 15.16 -11.37
N ILE A 82 -3.36 15.16 -11.87
CA ILE A 82 -3.70 14.58 -13.16
C ILE A 82 -4.02 15.64 -14.23
N ASN A 83 -3.65 16.91 -14.01
CA ASN A 83 -3.80 17.93 -15.05
C ASN A 83 -3.08 17.47 -16.33
N TYR A 84 -3.78 17.56 -17.46
CA TYR A 84 -3.33 17.08 -18.77
C TYR A 84 -2.94 15.60 -18.83
N CYS A 85 -3.50 14.77 -17.95
CA CYS A 85 -3.40 13.31 -18.03
C CYS A 85 -4.69 12.70 -18.61
N SER A 86 -4.61 11.44 -19.03
CA SER A 86 -5.77 10.61 -19.34
C SER A 86 -5.92 9.54 -18.26
N VAL A 87 -7.14 9.29 -17.82
CA VAL A 87 -7.48 8.29 -16.80
C VAL A 87 -8.40 7.24 -17.42
N THR A 88 -8.05 5.98 -17.30
CA THR A 88 -8.91 4.85 -17.70
C THR A 88 -9.32 4.05 -16.47
N THR A 89 -10.63 3.82 -16.36
CA THR A 89 -11.27 2.97 -15.34
C THR A 89 -11.74 1.67 -15.99
N THR A 90 -12.27 0.72 -15.19
CA THR A 90 -12.74 -0.55 -15.78
C THR A 90 -13.88 -0.34 -16.77
N GLU A 91 -14.75 0.64 -16.53
CA GLU A 91 -15.81 1.03 -17.47
C GLU A 91 -15.28 1.51 -18.82
N GLY A 92 -14.06 2.08 -18.83
CA GLY A 92 -13.37 2.52 -20.03
C GLY A 92 -12.76 1.38 -20.85
N LEU A 93 -12.70 0.15 -20.30
CA LEU A 93 -12.29 -1.03 -21.06
C LEU A 93 -13.44 -1.60 -21.88
N GLY A 94 -14.65 -1.57 -21.33
CA GLY A 94 -15.85 -2.18 -21.89
C GLY A 94 -16.97 -2.24 -20.85
N ASN A 95 -18.20 -2.42 -21.32
CA ASN A 95 -19.42 -2.40 -20.49
C ASN A 95 -20.57 -3.16 -21.19
N ASN A 96 -21.73 -3.27 -20.54
CA ASN A 96 -22.93 -3.92 -21.09
C ASN A 96 -23.38 -3.32 -22.44
N LYS A 97 -23.25 -2.01 -22.61
CA LYS A 97 -23.72 -1.30 -23.81
C LYS A 97 -22.77 -1.46 -24.99
N ASP A 98 -21.47 -1.31 -24.78
CA ASP A 98 -20.46 -1.27 -25.83
C ASP A 98 -19.79 -2.64 -26.07
N GLY A 99 -20.05 -3.60 -25.17
CA GLY A 99 -19.42 -4.92 -25.13
C GLY A 99 -18.32 -4.99 -24.07
N TYR A 100 -18.21 -6.15 -23.42
CA TYR A 100 -17.21 -6.39 -22.39
C TYR A 100 -15.83 -6.65 -23.00
N HIS A 101 -14.79 -6.09 -22.39
CA HIS A 101 -13.40 -6.36 -22.74
C HIS A 101 -13.03 -7.82 -22.42
N ALA A 102 -12.04 -8.38 -23.14
CA ALA A 102 -11.56 -9.75 -22.92
C ALA A 102 -11.17 -10.01 -21.46
N ILE A 103 -10.58 -9.03 -20.76
CA ILE A 103 -10.30 -9.11 -19.32
C ILE A 103 -11.58 -9.37 -18.54
N GLN A 104 -12.63 -8.56 -18.74
CA GLN A 104 -13.89 -8.68 -18.01
C GLN A 104 -14.58 -10.03 -18.29
N GLN A 105 -14.58 -10.46 -19.55
CA GLN A 105 -15.15 -11.74 -19.99
C GLN A 105 -14.40 -12.94 -19.38
N ARG A 106 -13.06 -12.90 -19.35
CA ARG A 106 -12.26 -13.97 -18.74
C ARG A 106 -12.40 -13.96 -17.21
N PHE A 107 -12.44 -12.80 -16.55
CA PHE A 107 -12.74 -12.74 -15.11
C PHE A 107 -14.08 -13.42 -14.77
N ALA A 108 -15.12 -13.19 -15.57
CA ALA A 108 -16.40 -13.84 -15.40
C ALA A 108 -16.32 -15.35 -15.69
N GLY A 109 -15.66 -15.74 -16.78
CA GLY A 109 -15.59 -17.13 -17.24
C GLY A 109 -14.71 -18.07 -16.42
N PHE A 110 -13.71 -17.55 -15.70
CA PHE A 110 -12.84 -18.32 -14.80
C PHE A 110 -13.31 -18.30 -13.34
N TYR A 111 -14.52 -17.80 -13.06
CA TYR A 111 -15.05 -17.67 -11.68
C TYR A 111 -14.19 -16.79 -10.77
N ALA A 112 -13.50 -15.81 -11.36
CA ALA A 112 -12.58 -14.92 -10.67
C ALA A 112 -13.27 -13.77 -9.91
N SER A 113 -14.61 -13.79 -9.85
CA SER A 113 -15.43 -12.79 -9.14
C SER A 113 -16.52 -13.45 -8.30
N GLN A 114 -16.47 -13.24 -6.98
CA GLN A 114 -17.52 -13.63 -6.03
C GLN A 114 -18.31 -12.41 -5.56
N CYS A 115 -17.89 -11.74 -4.48
CA CYS A 115 -18.54 -10.52 -4.00
C CYS A 115 -18.45 -9.37 -5.03
N GLY A 116 -17.40 -9.37 -5.86
CA GLY A 116 -17.18 -8.44 -6.97
C GLY A 116 -16.49 -7.12 -6.63
N PHE A 117 -16.34 -6.78 -5.35
CA PHE A 117 -15.89 -5.45 -4.94
C PHE A 117 -14.43 -5.14 -5.33
N CYS A 118 -13.56 -6.16 -5.33
CA CYS A 118 -12.16 -6.02 -5.75
C CYS A 118 -11.95 -6.18 -7.27
N THR A 119 -12.94 -6.71 -7.99
CA THR A 119 -12.80 -7.14 -9.39
C THR A 119 -12.42 -5.98 -10.33
N PRO A 120 -13.03 -4.78 -10.24
CA PRO A 120 -12.60 -3.62 -11.03
C PRO A 120 -11.11 -3.30 -10.92
N GLY A 121 -10.58 -3.26 -9.70
CA GLY A 121 -9.17 -2.97 -9.44
C GLY A 121 -8.23 -4.06 -9.95
N MET A 122 -8.65 -5.33 -9.88
CA MET A 122 -7.92 -6.46 -10.46
C MET A 122 -7.84 -6.35 -11.99
N CYS A 123 -8.97 -6.05 -12.64
CA CYS A 123 -9.02 -5.84 -14.09
C CYS A 123 -8.08 -4.72 -14.53
N MET A 124 -8.07 -3.59 -13.82
CA MET A 124 -7.20 -2.46 -14.14
C MET A 124 -5.72 -2.73 -13.89
N SER A 125 -5.37 -3.51 -12.86
CA SER A 125 -3.99 -3.88 -12.55
C SER A 125 -3.42 -4.82 -13.61
N LEU A 126 -4.21 -5.82 -14.04
CA LEU A 126 -3.87 -6.68 -15.16
C LEU A 126 -3.77 -5.87 -16.45
N PHE A 127 -4.76 -5.04 -16.77
CA PHE A 127 -4.77 -4.20 -17.99
C PHE A 127 -3.53 -3.31 -18.10
N SER A 128 -3.14 -2.64 -17.01
CA SER A 128 -1.91 -1.83 -16.98
C SER A 128 -0.66 -2.65 -17.32
N SER A 129 -0.59 -3.89 -16.85
CA SER A 129 0.56 -4.77 -17.12
C SER A 129 0.57 -5.26 -18.58
N LEU A 130 -0.60 -5.57 -19.15
CA LEU A 130 -0.72 -5.94 -20.57
C LEU A 130 -0.30 -4.78 -21.48
N VAL A 131 -0.80 -3.56 -21.22
CA VAL A 131 -0.46 -2.36 -22.02
C VAL A 131 1.05 -2.11 -22.02
N ASN A 132 1.71 -2.21 -20.87
CA ASN A 132 3.14 -1.98 -20.76
C ASN A 132 3.96 -3.09 -21.45
N ALA A 133 3.58 -4.35 -21.28
CA ALA A 133 4.24 -5.46 -21.98
C ALA A 133 4.07 -5.35 -23.51
N ASP A 134 2.89 -4.94 -23.99
CA ASP A 134 2.61 -4.85 -25.43
C ASP A 134 3.37 -3.70 -26.11
N LYS A 135 3.61 -2.60 -25.39
CA LYS A 135 4.43 -1.47 -25.85
C LYS A 135 5.91 -1.77 -25.97
N GLU A 136 6.40 -2.78 -25.26
CA GLU A 136 7.82 -3.11 -25.28
C GLU A 136 8.23 -3.74 -26.63
N ASN A 137 9.15 -3.06 -27.33
CA ASN A 137 9.58 -3.45 -28.68
C ASN A 137 10.52 -4.67 -28.68
N CYS A 138 11.26 -4.89 -27.61
CA CYS A 138 12.25 -5.97 -27.49
C CYS A 138 11.65 -7.35 -27.24
N ARG A 139 10.34 -7.44 -27.01
CA ARG A 139 9.65 -8.69 -26.70
C ARG A 139 9.24 -9.47 -27.96
N PRO A 140 9.32 -10.81 -27.94
CA PRO A 140 8.79 -11.65 -29.02
C PRO A 140 7.33 -11.33 -29.33
N LYS A 141 6.92 -11.50 -30.59
CA LYS A 141 5.51 -11.40 -30.95
C LYS A 141 4.71 -12.49 -30.24
N SER A 142 3.60 -12.10 -29.62
CA SER A 142 2.65 -13.03 -29.00
C SER A 142 1.79 -13.73 -30.07
N ARG A 143 1.13 -14.81 -29.64
CA ARG A 143 0.09 -15.49 -30.42
C ARG A 143 -1.11 -14.55 -30.57
N ASP A 144 -1.86 -14.66 -31.67
CA ASP A 144 -3.07 -13.85 -31.85
C ASP A 144 -4.06 -14.08 -30.71
N GLY A 145 -4.63 -13.00 -30.16
CA GLY A 145 -5.50 -13.07 -28.97
C GLY A 145 -4.78 -13.03 -27.60
N PHE A 146 -3.46 -12.82 -27.57
CA PHE A 146 -2.63 -12.76 -26.34
C PHE A 146 -1.73 -11.52 -26.31
N SER A 147 -1.33 -11.13 -25.10
CA SER A 147 -0.35 -10.07 -24.85
C SER A 147 1.08 -10.62 -24.93
N LYS A 148 2.06 -9.72 -25.06
CA LYS A 148 3.50 -10.04 -24.94
C LYS A 148 3.96 -10.28 -23.50
N ILE A 149 3.05 -10.21 -22.52
CA ILE A 149 3.36 -10.49 -21.12
C ILE A 149 3.77 -11.97 -20.92
N THR A 150 4.64 -12.23 -19.94
CA THR A 150 4.98 -13.59 -19.49
C THR A 150 4.06 -14.07 -18.37
N VAL A 151 4.01 -15.38 -18.11
CA VAL A 151 3.24 -15.97 -16.99
C VAL A 151 3.68 -15.36 -15.66
N SER A 152 4.99 -15.23 -15.41
CA SER A 152 5.52 -14.66 -14.17
C SER A 152 5.08 -13.20 -13.97
N GLU A 153 5.07 -12.40 -15.02
CA GLU A 153 4.61 -11.01 -14.96
C GLU A 153 3.09 -10.92 -14.79
N ALA A 154 2.34 -11.77 -15.48
CA ALA A 154 0.89 -11.83 -15.38
C ALA A 154 0.44 -12.22 -13.95
N GLU A 155 1.11 -13.20 -13.33
CA GLU A 155 0.90 -13.52 -11.91
C GLU A 155 1.18 -12.30 -11.02
N LYS A 156 2.33 -11.65 -11.21
CA LYS A 156 2.74 -10.46 -10.44
C LYS A 156 1.75 -9.31 -10.57
N ALA A 157 1.12 -9.12 -11.73
CA ALA A 157 0.20 -8.02 -12.02
C ALA A 157 -0.97 -7.87 -11.01
N VAL A 158 -1.37 -8.97 -10.37
CA VAL A 158 -2.50 -9.00 -9.40
C VAL A 158 -2.08 -9.27 -7.96
N THR A 159 -0.78 -9.55 -7.70
CA THR A 159 -0.27 -9.91 -6.36
C THR A 159 -0.47 -8.82 -5.31
N ASN A 160 -0.59 -7.56 -5.73
CA ASN A 160 -0.73 -6.42 -4.83
C ASN A 160 -2.19 -5.95 -4.64
N ASN A 161 -3.15 -6.70 -5.16
CA ASN A 161 -4.58 -6.45 -4.96
C ASN A 161 -5.13 -7.42 -3.91
N LEU A 162 -6.00 -6.93 -3.02
CA LEU A 162 -6.60 -7.75 -1.97
C LEU A 162 -7.93 -8.35 -2.40
N CYS A 163 -8.07 -9.67 -2.25
CA CYS A 163 -9.33 -10.37 -2.40
C CYS A 163 -9.59 -11.23 -1.17
N ARG A 164 -10.78 -11.09 -0.56
CA ARG A 164 -11.18 -11.87 0.61
C ARG A 164 -11.99 -13.12 0.30
N CYS A 165 -12.50 -13.24 -0.93
CA CYS A 165 -13.48 -14.26 -1.29
C CYS A 165 -12.90 -15.42 -2.12
N THR A 166 -12.07 -15.13 -3.13
CA THR A 166 -11.74 -16.12 -4.17
C THR A 166 -10.57 -17.04 -3.84
N GLY A 167 -9.75 -16.68 -2.84
CA GLY A 167 -8.49 -17.37 -2.59
C GLY A 167 -7.46 -17.22 -3.72
N TYR A 168 -7.62 -16.20 -4.58
CA TYR A 168 -6.72 -15.79 -5.69
C TYR A 168 -6.56 -16.75 -6.86
N ARG A 169 -6.62 -18.07 -6.65
CA ARG A 169 -6.42 -19.07 -7.70
C ARG A 169 -7.13 -18.73 -9.02
N PRO A 170 -8.46 -18.49 -9.07
CA PRO A 170 -9.12 -18.17 -10.35
C PRO A 170 -8.67 -16.84 -10.97
N ILE A 171 -8.23 -15.87 -10.16
CA ILE A 171 -7.73 -14.57 -10.64
C ILE A 171 -6.35 -14.75 -11.32
N VAL A 172 -5.52 -15.62 -10.73
CA VAL A 172 -4.22 -15.98 -11.31
C VAL A 172 -4.41 -16.71 -12.63
N ASP A 173 -5.34 -17.67 -12.71
CA ASP A 173 -5.68 -18.37 -13.95
C ASP A 173 -6.09 -17.39 -15.06
N VAL A 174 -6.93 -16.40 -14.74
CA VAL A 174 -7.30 -15.34 -15.69
C VAL A 174 -6.07 -14.59 -16.18
N SER A 175 -5.17 -14.21 -15.27
CA SER A 175 -3.98 -13.43 -15.60
C SER A 175 -3.06 -14.22 -16.54
N LYS A 176 -2.78 -15.47 -16.20
CA LYS A 176 -2.02 -16.41 -17.03
C LYS A 176 -2.61 -16.57 -18.43
N SER A 177 -3.93 -16.57 -18.55
CA SER A 177 -4.59 -16.76 -19.85
C SER A 177 -4.20 -15.71 -20.91
N PHE A 178 -3.65 -14.55 -20.52
CA PHE A 178 -3.19 -13.52 -21.47
C PHE A 178 -1.70 -13.63 -21.83
N ALA A 179 -0.95 -14.49 -21.15
CA ALA A 179 0.50 -14.59 -21.30
C ALA A 179 0.90 -15.34 -22.58
N SER A 180 2.01 -14.91 -23.17
CA SER A 180 2.55 -15.45 -24.42
C SER A 180 3.12 -16.88 -24.28
N ASP A 181 3.58 -17.21 -23.09
CA ASP A 181 4.22 -18.47 -22.68
C ASP A 181 3.31 -19.35 -21.80
N VAL A 182 1.99 -19.07 -21.78
CA VAL A 182 1.04 -19.86 -20.99
C VAL A 182 0.92 -21.29 -21.51
N ASP A 183 0.96 -22.24 -20.58
CA ASP A 183 0.47 -23.59 -20.79
C ASP A 183 -1.04 -23.63 -20.52
N LEU A 184 -1.84 -24.08 -21.47
CA LEU A 184 -3.30 -24.18 -21.29
C LEU A 184 -3.67 -25.22 -20.24
N GLU A 185 -2.81 -26.21 -19.96
CA GLU A 185 -3.02 -27.20 -18.91
C GLU A 185 -2.93 -26.59 -17.51
N ASP A 186 -2.20 -25.47 -17.37
CA ASP A 186 -2.10 -24.71 -16.12
C ASP A 186 -3.37 -23.90 -15.81
N LEU A 187 -4.24 -23.68 -16.80
CA LEU A 187 -5.47 -22.92 -16.61
C LEU A 187 -6.53 -23.79 -15.92
N GLY A 188 -6.93 -23.36 -14.71
CA GLY A 188 -7.93 -24.04 -13.89
C GLY A 188 -9.36 -24.00 -14.45
N LEU A 189 -10.33 -24.37 -13.61
CA LEU A 189 -11.74 -24.45 -13.97
C LEU A 189 -12.26 -23.15 -14.60
N ASN A 190 -12.96 -23.28 -15.73
CA ASN A 190 -13.59 -22.17 -16.45
C ASN A 190 -14.82 -22.65 -17.25
N ILE A 191 -15.52 -21.73 -17.92
CA ILE A 191 -16.70 -22.01 -18.76
C ILE A 191 -16.37 -22.23 -20.24
N PHE A 192 -15.14 -21.97 -20.66
CA PHE A 192 -14.76 -21.98 -22.07
C PHE A 192 -14.50 -23.40 -22.60
N TRP A 193 -14.17 -24.34 -21.70
CA TRP A 193 -14.09 -25.77 -21.99
C TRP A 193 -14.51 -26.61 -20.78
N ASN A 194 -14.99 -27.83 -21.06
CA ASN A 194 -15.49 -28.74 -20.03
C ASN A 194 -14.40 -29.66 -19.44
N GLN A 195 -13.40 -30.01 -20.24
CA GLN A 195 -12.28 -30.88 -19.87
C GLN A 195 -10.96 -30.28 -20.35
N ARG A 196 -9.85 -30.58 -19.65
CA ARG A 196 -8.52 -30.08 -20.01
C ARG A 196 -8.09 -30.50 -21.42
N SER A 197 -8.43 -31.71 -21.84
CA SER A 197 -8.16 -32.22 -23.20
C SER A 197 -8.85 -31.42 -24.31
N ASP A 198 -9.91 -30.68 -23.98
CA ASP A 198 -10.67 -29.85 -24.92
C ASP A 198 -10.23 -28.37 -24.89
N ALA A 199 -9.19 -28.04 -24.10
CA ALA A 199 -8.68 -26.68 -23.99
C ALA A 199 -8.14 -26.23 -25.35
N SER A 200 -8.65 -25.10 -25.82
CA SER A 200 -8.32 -24.54 -27.13
C SER A 200 -8.29 -23.04 -27.04
N VAL A 201 -7.26 -22.43 -27.63
CA VAL A 201 -7.07 -20.98 -27.64
C VAL A 201 -8.28 -20.24 -28.23
N GLU A 202 -8.90 -20.80 -29.25
CA GLU A 202 -10.01 -20.22 -30.00
C GLU A 202 -11.29 -20.07 -29.17
N LYS A 203 -11.38 -20.78 -28.03
CA LYS A 203 -12.52 -20.71 -27.11
C LYS A 203 -12.40 -19.58 -26.09
N LEU A 204 -11.20 -18.99 -25.93
CA LEU A 204 -11.00 -17.84 -25.06
C LEU A 204 -11.49 -16.56 -25.75
N PRO A 205 -12.10 -15.63 -25.00
CA PRO A 205 -12.38 -14.31 -25.53
C PRO A 205 -11.10 -13.62 -26.01
N ARG A 206 -11.07 -13.19 -27.27
CA ARG A 206 -9.87 -12.65 -27.94
C ARG A 206 -9.43 -11.31 -27.33
N TYR A 207 -8.16 -11.19 -26.99
CA TYR A 207 -7.54 -9.91 -26.62
C TYR A 207 -6.94 -9.24 -27.84
N SER A 208 -7.24 -7.95 -28.03
CA SER A 208 -6.72 -7.16 -29.14
C SER A 208 -5.87 -6.01 -28.61
N ILE A 209 -4.58 -6.04 -28.96
CA ILE A 209 -3.61 -5.00 -28.59
C ILE A 209 -4.07 -3.65 -29.14
N GLY A 210 -4.09 -2.62 -28.28
CA GLY A 210 -4.47 -1.27 -28.68
C GLY A 210 -5.97 -1.05 -28.92
N SER A 211 -6.83 -2.02 -28.57
CA SER A 211 -8.29 -1.87 -28.67
C SER A 211 -8.86 -0.75 -27.77
N VAL A 212 -8.16 -0.42 -26.68
CA VAL A 212 -8.50 0.68 -25.78
C VAL A 212 -7.52 1.81 -26.00
N CYS A 213 -8.02 2.98 -26.41
CA CYS A 213 -7.20 4.19 -26.53
C CYS A 213 -6.88 4.73 -25.13
N THR A 214 -5.62 4.67 -24.72
CA THR A 214 -5.20 5.14 -23.39
C THR A 214 -5.03 6.66 -23.33
N PHE A 215 -4.77 7.32 -24.46
CA PHE A 215 -4.57 8.77 -24.51
C PHE A 215 -5.21 9.40 -25.75
N PRO A 216 -6.25 10.24 -25.59
CA PRO A 216 -7.02 10.76 -26.71
C PRO A 216 -6.30 11.89 -27.46
N ASP A 217 -6.50 11.97 -28.78
CA ASP A 217 -5.80 12.93 -29.65
C ASP A 217 -6.17 14.40 -29.39
N PHE A 218 -7.37 14.67 -28.88
CA PHE A 218 -7.75 16.03 -28.49
C PHE A 218 -6.82 16.57 -27.39
N LEU A 219 -6.44 15.70 -26.44
CA LEU A 219 -5.61 16.08 -25.31
C LEU A 219 -4.15 16.25 -25.76
N LYS A 220 -3.66 15.42 -26.69
CA LYS A 220 -2.34 15.61 -27.32
C LYS A 220 -2.26 16.96 -28.02
N SER A 221 -3.30 17.29 -28.79
CA SER A 221 -3.39 18.54 -29.54
C SER A 221 -3.40 19.77 -28.61
N GLU A 222 -4.15 19.69 -27.50
CA GLU A 222 -4.20 20.74 -26.48
C GLU A 222 -2.83 20.92 -25.79
N ILE A 223 -2.15 19.83 -25.40
CA ILE A 223 -0.80 19.89 -24.80
C ILE A 223 0.22 20.50 -25.77
N LYS A 224 0.23 20.08 -27.04
CA LYS A 224 1.10 20.64 -28.08
C LYS A 224 0.85 22.14 -28.29
N SER A 225 -0.41 22.55 -28.27
CA SER A 225 -0.80 23.97 -28.40
C SER A 225 -0.35 24.81 -27.21
N LEU A 226 -0.38 24.27 -25.99
CA LEU A 226 0.08 24.99 -24.80
C LEU A 226 1.59 25.25 -24.79
N LEU A 227 2.39 24.36 -25.38
CA LEU A 227 3.84 24.56 -25.50
C LEU A 227 4.21 25.68 -26.47
N SER A 228 3.39 25.90 -27.52
CA SER A 228 3.60 26.98 -28.48
C SER A 228 3.19 28.34 -27.91
N ILE A 229 2.30 28.36 -26.91
CA ILE A 229 1.89 29.55 -26.19
C ILE A 229 2.74 29.67 -24.91
N LYS A 230 3.87 30.40 -24.97
CA LYS A 230 4.59 30.87 -23.75
C LYS A 230 3.71 31.85 -22.96
N LYS A 231 2.72 31.37 -22.22
CA LYS A 231 1.91 32.20 -21.32
C LYS A 231 2.61 32.31 -19.96
N ASN A 232 3.31 33.42 -19.78
CA ASN A 232 3.71 33.93 -18.48
C ASN A 232 2.49 34.56 -17.78
N SER A 233 1.53 33.75 -17.31
CA SER A 233 0.54 34.23 -16.34
C SER A 233 1.07 33.94 -14.93
N ARG A 234 1.92 34.84 -14.43
CA ARG A 234 2.30 34.92 -13.02
C ARG A 234 1.19 35.71 -12.33
N ILE A 235 0.47 35.08 -11.39
CA ILE A 235 -0.63 35.71 -10.67
C ILE A 235 -0.11 36.23 -9.32
N GLU A 236 -0.58 37.39 -8.88
CA GLU A 236 -0.26 37.95 -7.55
C GLU A 236 -0.85 37.08 -6.43
N ASN A 237 -0.01 36.79 -5.44
CA ASN A 237 -0.23 35.80 -4.39
C ASN A 237 -1.01 36.38 -3.19
N SER A 238 -2.22 35.87 -2.91
CA SER A 238 -2.73 35.64 -1.55
C SER A 238 -4.02 34.80 -1.58
N GLY A 239 -3.92 33.48 -1.38
CA GLY A 239 -5.10 32.63 -1.24
C GLY A 239 -4.83 31.13 -1.15
N GLU A 240 -5.90 30.37 -0.94
CA GLU A 240 -5.92 28.90 -0.99
C GLU A 240 -5.64 28.40 -2.42
N GLY A 241 -5.04 27.22 -2.58
CA GLY A 241 -4.90 26.55 -3.89
C GLY A 241 -3.63 25.73 -4.10
N TRP A 242 -3.37 25.38 -5.36
CA TRP A 242 -2.28 24.50 -5.80
C TRP A 242 -1.18 25.26 -6.54
N TYR A 243 0.05 25.21 -6.03
CA TYR A 243 1.21 25.96 -6.50
C TYR A 243 2.24 25.02 -7.16
N ARG A 244 2.80 25.44 -8.30
CA ARG A 244 3.74 24.64 -9.11
C ARG A 244 5.02 25.44 -9.39
N PRO A 245 6.01 25.43 -8.48
CA PRO A 245 7.32 26.02 -8.75
C PRO A 245 8.01 25.28 -9.91
N GLU A 246 8.72 26.03 -10.76
CA GLU A 246 9.44 25.48 -11.92
C GLU A 246 10.96 25.38 -11.68
N SER A 247 11.45 25.90 -10.55
CA SER A 247 12.85 25.77 -10.12
C SER A 247 12.97 25.73 -8.59
N ILE A 248 14.17 25.39 -8.09
CA ILE A 248 14.47 25.42 -6.65
C ILE A 248 14.38 26.85 -6.10
N GLU A 249 14.79 27.86 -6.86
CA GLU A 249 14.69 29.27 -6.47
C GLU A 249 13.24 29.69 -6.29
N GLU A 250 12.36 29.36 -7.24
CA GLU A 250 10.92 29.65 -7.13
C GLU A 250 10.27 28.93 -5.94
N LEU A 251 10.73 27.71 -5.62
CA LEU A 251 10.29 27.00 -4.42
C LEU A 251 10.68 27.77 -3.15
N TYR A 252 11.93 28.23 -3.02
CA TYR A 252 12.35 28.99 -1.85
C TYR A 252 11.71 30.38 -1.76
N GLU A 253 11.42 31.04 -2.89
CA GLU A 253 10.58 32.24 -2.90
C GLU A 253 9.22 31.96 -2.26
N LEU A 254 8.57 30.83 -2.60
CA LEU A 254 7.30 30.44 -1.99
C LEU A 254 7.43 30.13 -0.50
N LEU A 255 8.41 29.31 -0.11
CA LEU A 255 8.62 28.89 1.27
C LEU A 255 9.00 30.06 2.19
N ASN A 256 9.54 31.15 1.63
CA ASN A 256 9.86 32.37 2.38
C ASN A 256 8.78 33.46 2.27
N SER A 257 7.73 33.25 1.46
CA SER A 257 6.64 34.20 1.30
C SER A 257 5.57 34.07 2.39
N ASP A 258 4.74 35.09 2.53
CA ASP A 258 3.54 35.08 3.36
C ASP A 258 2.55 33.96 3.00
N VAL A 259 2.61 33.43 1.77
CA VAL A 259 1.81 32.28 1.35
C VAL A 259 2.12 31.08 2.22
N TYR A 260 3.38 30.87 2.58
CA TYR A 260 3.82 29.77 3.40
C TYR A 260 3.63 30.04 4.90
N ASN A 261 3.88 31.28 5.35
CA ASN A 261 3.83 31.63 6.77
C ASN A 261 2.40 31.79 7.33
N LYS A 262 1.38 31.96 6.48
CA LYS A 262 -0.03 32.12 6.90
C LYS A 262 -0.87 30.93 6.39
N GLY A 263 -1.32 30.01 7.24
CA GLY A 263 -2.22 28.90 6.88
C GLY A 263 -1.54 27.53 6.72
N ASN A 264 -2.34 26.49 6.45
CA ASN A 264 -1.85 25.10 6.43
C ASN A 264 -1.33 24.71 5.03
N VAL A 265 -0.02 24.43 4.92
CA VAL A 265 0.65 24.08 3.65
C VAL A 265 1.01 22.60 3.59
N LYS A 266 0.75 21.96 2.45
CA LYS A 266 1.21 20.60 2.13
C LYS A 266 2.19 20.61 0.97
N VAL A 267 3.42 20.15 1.21
CA VAL A 267 4.38 19.89 0.13
C VAL A 267 4.15 18.47 -0.40
N VAL A 268 3.97 18.33 -1.72
CA VAL A 268 3.55 17.07 -2.33
C VAL A 268 4.33 16.73 -3.59
N VAL A 269 4.59 15.43 -3.75
CA VAL A 269 4.94 14.83 -5.05
C VAL A 269 3.75 14.02 -5.56
N ALA A 270 3.37 12.97 -4.81
CA ALA A 270 2.30 12.05 -5.18
C ALA A 270 1.28 11.76 -4.08
N ASN A 271 1.47 12.31 -2.87
CA ASN A 271 0.56 12.18 -1.73
C ASN A 271 0.39 10.73 -1.18
N THR A 272 1.25 9.78 -1.54
CA THR A 272 1.19 8.40 -1.01
C THR A 272 1.46 8.29 0.49
N SER A 273 2.12 9.30 1.07
CA SER A 273 2.31 9.41 2.52
C SER A 273 1.00 9.43 3.29
N SER A 274 -0.08 9.96 2.71
CA SER A 274 -1.43 9.97 3.32
C SER A 274 -2.02 8.56 3.51
N GLY A 275 -1.46 7.55 2.85
CA GLY A 275 -1.78 6.16 3.12
C GLY A 275 -1.27 5.69 4.48
N VAL A 276 -0.07 6.12 4.86
CA VAL A 276 0.61 5.71 6.11
C VAL A 276 0.34 6.69 7.25
N TYR A 277 0.53 7.99 6.98
CA TYR A 277 0.33 9.07 7.94
C TYR A 277 -0.88 9.88 7.52
N LYS A 278 -2.02 9.67 8.19
CA LYS A 278 -3.23 10.42 7.90
C LYS A 278 -3.02 11.91 8.19
N ASP A 279 -3.57 12.74 7.30
CA ASP A 279 -3.58 14.18 7.46
C ASP A 279 -4.28 14.56 8.77
N GLN A 280 -3.68 15.47 9.53
CA GLN A 280 -4.16 15.90 10.84
C GLN A 280 -5.25 16.97 10.74
N ASP A 281 -5.24 17.77 9.67
CA ASP A 281 -6.23 18.80 9.38
C ASP A 281 -6.28 19.11 7.87
N LEU A 282 -7.21 19.98 7.46
CA LEU A 282 -7.31 20.47 6.08
C LEU A 282 -6.11 21.36 5.76
N TYR A 283 -5.68 21.31 4.49
CA TYR A 283 -4.65 22.19 3.97
C TYR A 283 -5.28 23.15 2.98
N ASP A 284 -4.95 24.42 3.15
CA ASP A 284 -5.40 25.51 2.29
C ASP A 284 -4.55 25.55 1.02
N LYS A 285 -3.29 25.08 1.12
CA LYS A 285 -2.26 25.33 0.13
C LYS A 285 -1.44 24.08 -0.12
N TYR A 286 -1.20 23.80 -1.40
CA TYR A 286 -0.42 22.66 -1.84
C TYR A 286 0.73 23.14 -2.71
N ILE A 287 1.95 22.66 -2.46
CA ILE A 287 3.13 22.96 -3.26
C ILE A 287 3.61 21.67 -3.91
N GLU A 288 3.52 21.60 -5.24
CA GLU A 288 3.90 20.42 -6.00
C GLU A 288 5.34 20.48 -6.50
N LEU A 289 6.14 19.48 -6.14
CA LEU A 289 7.57 19.48 -6.48
C LEU A 289 7.90 18.83 -7.85
N ARG A 290 6.95 18.13 -8.48
CA ARG A 290 7.18 17.38 -9.73
C ARG A 290 7.58 18.26 -10.92
N GLY A 291 7.22 19.54 -10.87
CA GLY A 291 7.54 20.50 -11.93
C GLY A 291 8.99 20.99 -11.93
N ILE A 292 9.78 20.66 -10.90
CA ILE A 292 11.17 21.12 -10.74
C ILE A 292 12.12 20.11 -11.41
N PRO A 293 12.78 20.45 -12.54
CA PRO A 293 13.65 19.52 -13.27
C PRO A 293 14.81 18.96 -12.43
N GLU A 294 15.39 19.77 -11.55
CA GLU A 294 16.52 19.41 -10.67
C GLU A 294 16.16 18.26 -9.70
N LEU A 295 14.88 18.09 -9.37
CA LEU A 295 14.39 17.01 -8.52
C LEU A 295 14.05 15.75 -9.31
N SER A 296 14.09 15.78 -10.64
CA SER A 296 13.80 14.64 -11.52
C SER A 296 15.04 14.16 -12.28
N VAL A 297 16.23 14.67 -11.93
CA VAL A 297 17.51 14.33 -12.57
C VAL A 297 17.85 12.84 -12.43
N ILE A 298 18.38 12.25 -13.49
CA ILE A 298 18.97 10.91 -13.48
C ILE A 298 20.31 11.00 -14.21
N GLU A 299 21.42 10.81 -13.49
CA GLU A 299 22.76 10.83 -14.06
C GLU A 299 23.48 9.51 -13.77
N ARG A 300 24.04 8.90 -14.81
CA ARG A 300 24.80 7.65 -14.74
C ARG A 300 26.28 7.95 -14.88
N SER A 301 27.10 7.33 -14.02
CA SER A 301 28.55 7.44 -14.04
C SER A 301 29.19 6.08 -13.72
N GLN A 302 30.50 5.96 -13.92
CA GLN A 302 31.24 4.76 -13.48
C GLN A 302 31.20 4.58 -11.95
N GLU A 303 31.06 5.68 -11.20
CA GLU A 303 31.05 5.69 -9.73
C GLU A 303 29.69 5.30 -9.15
N GLY A 304 28.60 5.39 -9.94
CA GLY A 304 27.24 5.16 -9.45
C GLY A 304 26.17 5.94 -10.21
N ILE A 305 24.96 5.96 -9.62
CA ILE A 305 23.77 6.60 -10.21
C ILE A 305 23.27 7.70 -9.26
N LEU A 306 23.14 8.92 -9.78
CA LEU A 306 22.49 10.04 -9.10
C LEU A 306 21.02 10.09 -9.49
N ILE A 307 20.13 10.13 -8.49
CA ILE A 307 18.68 10.03 -8.67
C ILE A 307 17.98 11.16 -7.93
N GLY A 308 17.25 12.00 -8.67
CA GLY A 308 16.42 13.09 -8.15
C GLY A 308 15.34 12.62 -7.18
N SER A 309 15.01 13.47 -6.20
CA SER A 309 14.08 13.12 -5.11
C SER A 309 12.62 12.96 -5.54
N ALA A 310 12.22 13.54 -6.68
CA ALA A 310 10.89 13.39 -7.27
C ALA A 310 10.77 12.15 -8.17
N VAL A 311 11.87 11.46 -8.49
CA VAL A 311 11.86 10.22 -9.28
C VAL A 311 11.06 9.14 -8.55
N THR A 312 10.19 8.45 -9.29
CA THR A 312 9.30 7.42 -8.72
C THR A 312 10.09 6.18 -8.32
N ILE A 313 9.64 5.47 -7.29
CA ILE A 313 10.28 4.23 -6.84
C ILE A 313 10.27 3.18 -7.96
N THR A 314 9.22 3.10 -8.78
CA THR A 314 9.19 2.22 -9.95
C THR A 314 10.31 2.55 -10.93
N THR A 315 10.47 3.83 -11.29
CA THR A 315 11.58 4.25 -12.16
C THR A 315 12.94 3.90 -11.56
N VAL A 316 13.13 4.07 -10.25
CA VAL A 316 14.39 3.65 -9.58
C VAL A 316 14.61 2.15 -9.69
N ILE A 317 13.57 1.32 -9.50
CA ILE A 317 13.67 -0.14 -9.67
C ILE A 317 14.10 -0.50 -11.09
N ASP A 318 13.49 0.12 -12.10
CA ASP A 318 13.78 -0.17 -13.50
C ASP A 318 15.20 0.25 -13.88
N LEU A 319 15.63 1.46 -13.46
CA LEU A 319 17.01 1.94 -13.63
C LEU A 319 18.06 0.99 -13.03
N LEU A 320 17.81 0.49 -11.82
CA LEU A 320 18.70 -0.44 -11.15
C LEU A 320 18.71 -1.83 -11.81
N LYS A 321 17.59 -2.26 -12.40
CA LYS A 321 17.49 -3.53 -13.15
C LYS A 321 18.21 -3.47 -14.49
N GLU A 322 18.17 -2.34 -15.19
CA GLU A 322 18.92 -2.14 -16.44
C GLU A 322 20.43 -2.35 -16.23
N GLU A 323 20.94 -1.94 -15.07
CA GLU A 323 22.35 -2.09 -14.65
C GLU A 323 22.61 -3.38 -13.82
N SER A 324 21.65 -4.31 -13.77
CA SER A 324 21.77 -5.50 -12.92
C SER A 324 22.86 -6.48 -13.37
N TYR A 325 23.18 -6.50 -14.67
CA TYR A 325 24.27 -7.31 -15.22
C TYR A 325 25.65 -6.76 -14.84
N SER A 326 25.76 -5.44 -14.64
CA SER A 326 27.00 -4.76 -14.27
C SER A 326 27.20 -4.71 -12.75
N SER A 327 26.13 -4.80 -11.95
CA SER A 327 26.19 -4.64 -10.49
C SER A 327 25.24 -5.58 -9.73
N LEU A 328 25.83 -6.51 -8.97
CA LEU A 328 25.10 -7.37 -8.01
C LEU A 328 24.30 -6.53 -7.00
N VAL A 329 24.87 -5.42 -6.53
CA VAL A 329 24.24 -4.53 -5.55
C VAL A 329 22.97 -3.92 -6.13
N PHE A 330 23.02 -3.39 -7.35
CA PHE A 330 21.85 -2.79 -8.00
C PHE A 330 20.73 -3.80 -8.21
N ASN A 331 21.06 -5.03 -8.64
CA ASN A 331 20.09 -6.11 -8.76
C ASN A 331 19.37 -6.38 -7.43
N LYS A 332 20.13 -6.62 -6.35
CA LYS A 332 19.59 -6.91 -5.01
C LYS A 332 18.79 -5.74 -4.42
N LEU A 333 19.19 -4.49 -4.70
CA LEU A 333 18.45 -3.30 -4.32
C LEU A 333 17.10 -3.25 -5.05
N ALA A 334 17.09 -3.43 -6.37
CA ALA A 334 15.87 -3.42 -7.17
C ALA A 334 14.89 -4.52 -6.75
N ASP A 335 15.41 -5.73 -6.52
CA ASP A 335 14.63 -6.87 -6.03
C ASP A 335 14.02 -6.58 -4.66
N HIS A 336 14.76 -5.96 -3.74
CA HIS A 336 14.22 -5.57 -2.44
C HIS A 336 13.15 -4.48 -2.57
N MET A 337 13.43 -3.42 -3.33
CA MET A 337 12.49 -2.32 -3.57
C MET A 337 11.18 -2.81 -4.20
N SER A 338 11.23 -3.84 -5.05
CA SER A 338 10.04 -4.44 -5.66
C SER A 338 9.06 -5.08 -4.66
N LYS A 339 9.55 -5.42 -3.46
CA LYS A 339 8.77 -5.98 -2.35
C LYS A 339 8.12 -4.89 -1.49
N VAL A 340 8.51 -3.62 -1.66
CA VAL A 340 8.04 -2.48 -0.86
C VAL A 340 6.74 -1.93 -1.44
N ALA A 341 5.69 -1.87 -0.62
CA ALA A 341 4.35 -1.41 -1.03
C ALA A 341 3.81 -2.16 -2.28
N SER A 342 2.71 -1.64 -2.84
CA SER A 342 2.11 -2.16 -4.07
C SER A 342 2.68 -1.44 -5.30
N GLN A 343 2.70 -2.10 -6.47
CA GLN A 343 3.20 -1.47 -7.71
C GLN A 343 2.50 -0.14 -8.03
N PHE A 344 1.16 -0.10 -7.91
CA PHE A 344 0.38 1.13 -8.12
C PHE A 344 0.58 2.22 -7.06
N VAL A 345 1.30 1.92 -5.96
CA VAL A 345 1.81 2.94 -5.02
C VAL A 345 3.20 3.39 -5.46
N ARG A 346 4.10 2.46 -5.81
CA ARG A 346 5.46 2.76 -6.28
C ARG A 346 5.51 3.57 -7.57
N ASN A 347 4.53 3.38 -8.46
CA ASN A 347 4.41 4.10 -9.73
C ASN A 347 4.24 5.62 -9.57
N ILE A 348 3.87 6.08 -8.37
CA ILE A 348 3.70 7.50 -8.07
C ILE A 348 4.54 7.95 -6.87
N ALA A 349 4.76 7.07 -5.88
CA ALA A 349 5.60 7.38 -4.72
C ALA A 349 7.03 7.70 -5.17
N SER A 350 7.60 8.79 -4.64
CA SER A 350 8.98 9.16 -4.95
C SER A 350 9.96 8.64 -3.92
N ILE A 351 11.20 8.41 -4.38
CA ILE A 351 12.31 8.01 -3.49
C ILE A 351 12.56 9.06 -2.41
N GLY A 352 12.47 10.35 -2.76
CA GLY A 352 12.67 11.43 -1.82
C GLY A 352 11.60 11.53 -0.75
N GLY A 353 10.33 11.31 -1.14
CA GLY A 353 9.23 11.25 -0.19
C GLY A 353 9.42 10.13 0.84
N ASN A 354 9.90 8.95 0.40
CA ASN A 354 10.20 7.86 1.31
C ASN A 354 11.33 8.20 2.31
N LEU A 355 12.44 8.77 1.82
CA LEU A 355 13.59 9.11 2.66
C LEU A 355 13.27 10.23 3.67
N ILE A 356 12.53 11.26 3.26
CA ILE A 356 12.08 12.32 4.18
C ILE A 356 11.14 11.76 5.25
N LEU A 357 10.25 10.81 4.91
CA LEU A 357 9.41 10.15 5.92
C LEU A 357 10.22 9.30 6.90
N ALA A 358 11.24 8.59 6.42
CA ALA A 358 12.14 7.81 7.28
C ALA A 358 12.89 8.71 8.27
N GLN A 359 13.33 9.88 7.82
CA GLN A 359 14.09 10.82 8.65
C GLN A 359 13.20 11.65 9.58
N ARG A 360 12.05 12.14 9.11
CA ARG A 360 11.21 13.10 9.85
C ARG A 360 10.09 12.44 10.65
N LYS A 361 9.57 11.30 10.20
CA LYS A 361 8.39 10.62 10.76
C LYS A 361 8.70 9.20 11.25
N HIS A 362 9.99 8.84 11.33
CA HIS A 362 10.47 7.54 11.79
C HIS A 362 9.81 6.37 11.04
N LEU A 363 9.57 6.54 9.73
CA LEU A 363 9.04 5.46 8.91
C LEU A 363 10.00 4.27 8.94
N GLU A 364 9.47 3.08 9.23
CA GLU A 364 10.16 1.78 9.17
C GLU A 364 10.51 1.41 7.71
N SER A 365 11.34 2.22 7.06
CA SER A 365 11.56 2.17 5.62
C SER A 365 12.59 1.12 5.21
N ASP A 366 12.13 0.14 4.42
CA ASP A 366 13.01 -0.81 3.72
C ASP A 366 14.00 -0.08 2.78
N ILE A 367 13.54 0.96 2.08
CA ILE A 367 14.36 1.71 1.11
C ILE A 367 15.50 2.46 1.82
N ALA A 368 15.22 3.09 2.96
CA ALA A 368 16.26 3.79 3.72
C ALA A 368 17.31 2.80 4.24
N THR A 369 16.89 1.64 4.75
CA THR A 369 17.81 0.60 5.26
C THR A 369 18.72 0.03 4.16
N ILE A 370 18.18 -0.29 2.98
CA ILE A 370 19.00 -0.86 1.91
C ILE A 370 19.96 0.16 1.29
N LEU A 371 19.57 1.44 1.23
CA LEU A 371 20.47 2.51 0.78
C LEU A 371 21.55 2.83 1.82
N LEU A 372 21.24 2.69 3.11
CA LEU A 372 22.23 2.77 4.19
C LEU A 372 23.28 1.65 4.05
N GLY A 373 22.85 0.40 3.83
CA GLY A 373 23.75 -0.74 3.64
C GLY A 373 24.54 -0.72 2.33
N ALA A 374 24.03 -0.03 1.29
CA ALA A 374 24.75 0.16 0.02
C ALA A 374 25.75 1.33 0.05
N GLY A 375 25.79 2.12 1.13
CA GLY A 375 26.69 3.28 1.26
C GLY A 375 26.22 4.52 0.50
N SER A 376 24.92 4.69 0.28
CA SER A 376 24.38 5.83 -0.47
C SER A 376 24.62 7.19 0.21
N ILE A 377 24.71 8.23 -0.61
CA ILE A 377 24.89 9.63 -0.22
C ILE A 377 23.62 10.41 -0.58
N VAL A 378 23.20 11.32 0.27
CA VAL A 378 22.07 12.21 0.00
C VAL A 378 22.52 13.67 -0.08
N HIS A 379 21.88 14.41 -0.96
CA HIS A 379 22.11 15.85 -1.10
C HIS A 379 20.86 16.60 -0.69
N ILE A 380 20.99 17.48 0.30
CA ILE A 380 19.89 18.31 0.78
C ILE A 380 20.19 19.79 0.52
N GLN A 381 19.12 20.56 0.38
CA GLN A 381 19.13 22.01 0.38
C GLN A 381 18.41 22.50 1.62
N GLU A 382 19.12 23.28 2.42
CA GLU A 382 18.58 24.13 3.49
C GLU A 382 18.54 25.58 2.95
N PRO A 383 17.74 26.50 3.53
CA PRO A 383 17.58 27.86 2.99
C PRO A 383 18.88 28.61 2.69
N SER A 384 19.96 28.35 3.45
CA SER A 384 21.24 29.03 3.32
C SER A 384 22.40 28.12 2.90
N LYS A 385 22.19 26.81 2.74
CA LYS A 385 23.29 25.85 2.57
C LYS A 385 22.85 24.60 1.80
N ARG A 386 23.70 24.15 0.89
CA ARG A 386 23.63 22.81 0.30
C ARG A 386 24.59 21.89 1.04
N SER A 387 24.13 20.69 1.40
CA SER A 387 24.93 19.71 2.14
C SER A 387 24.91 18.35 1.44
N SER A 388 26.06 17.67 1.44
CA SER A 388 26.20 16.26 1.04
C SER A 388 26.46 15.44 2.29
N LEU A 389 25.68 14.37 2.49
CA LEU A 389 25.67 13.58 3.72
C LEU A 389 25.63 12.10 3.38
N THR A 390 26.31 11.27 4.17
CA THR A 390 26.05 9.83 4.11
C THR A 390 24.61 9.55 4.57
N MET A 391 24.03 8.42 4.15
CA MET A 391 22.71 8.02 4.63
C MET A 391 22.63 7.95 6.16
N GLU A 392 23.70 7.52 6.81
CA GLU A 392 23.81 7.46 8.28
C GLU A 392 23.74 8.86 8.90
N GLN A 393 24.54 9.81 8.41
CA GLN A 393 24.51 11.21 8.87
C GLN A 393 23.14 11.87 8.62
N PHE A 394 22.47 11.51 7.53
CA PHE A 394 21.15 12.01 7.22
C PHE A 394 20.07 11.45 8.14
N LEU A 395 20.18 10.19 8.58
CA LEU A 395 19.22 9.58 9.49
C LEU A 395 19.44 9.99 10.95
N GLU A 396 20.68 10.18 11.40
CA GLU A 396 21.01 10.51 12.80
C GLU A 396 20.79 12.00 13.16
N ARG A 397 20.63 12.87 12.15
CA ARG A 397 20.43 14.29 12.40
C ARG A 397 19.03 14.58 12.98
N PRO A 398 18.83 15.76 13.61
CA PRO A 398 17.50 16.22 14.02
C PRO A 398 16.49 16.22 12.85
N PRO A 399 15.20 15.95 13.10
CA PRO A 399 14.17 15.93 12.06
C PRO A 399 14.24 17.15 11.14
N CYS A 400 14.27 16.91 9.83
CA CYS A 400 14.28 17.96 8.82
C CYS A 400 13.07 18.88 9.02
N ASP A 401 13.33 20.18 9.00
CA ASP A 401 12.26 21.17 9.02
C ASP A 401 11.48 21.19 7.69
N ASP A 402 10.40 21.94 7.65
CA ASP A 402 9.56 22.02 6.45
C ASP A 402 10.20 22.81 5.29
N LYS A 403 11.36 23.44 5.50
CA LYS A 403 12.11 24.20 4.48
C LYS A 403 13.31 23.44 3.93
N THR A 404 13.61 22.28 4.50
CA THR A 404 14.69 21.39 4.06
C THR A 404 14.20 20.52 2.92
N ILE A 405 14.84 20.64 1.76
CA ILE A 405 14.48 19.89 0.56
C ILE A 405 15.56 18.84 0.28
N LEU A 406 15.14 17.59 0.17
CA LEU A 406 15.99 16.53 -0.38
C LEU A 406 16.06 16.73 -1.89
N LEU A 407 17.26 16.95 -2.43
CA LEU A 407 17.46 17.18 -3.87
C LEU A 407 17.56 15.87 -4.62
N ASN A 408 18.47 14.99 -4.19
CA ASN A 408 18.74 13.72 -4.84
C ASN A 408 19.47 12.75 -3.90
N VAL A 409 19.55 11.50 -4.33
CA VAL A 409 20.33 10.42 -3.69
C VAL A 409 21.30 9.84 -4.71
N PHE A 410 22.55 9.65 -4.31
CA PHE A 410 23.58 8.97 -5.08
C PHE A 410 23.75 7.55 -4.56
N ILE A 411 23.59 6.56 -5.45
CA ILE A 411 23.78 5.14 -5.15
C ILE A 411 25.11 4.70 -5.79
N PRO A 412 26.12 4.35 -4.98
CA PRO A 412 27.44 4.00 -5.50
C PRO A 412 27.41 2.69 -6.28
N SER A 413 28.21 2.62 -7.34
CA SER A 413 28.51 1.39 -8.06
C SER A 413 29.61 0.62 -7.35
N TRP A 414 29.39 -0.68 -7.20
CA TRP A 414 30.38 -1.61 -6.64
C TRP A 414 30.92 -2.58 -7.70
N ALA A 415 30.66 -2.31 -8.98
CA ALA A 415 30.98 -3.19 -10.10
C ALA A 415 32.48 -3.51 -10.26
N SER A 416 33.37 -2.60 -9.81
CA SER A 416 34.82 -2.76 -9.90
C SER A 416 35.44 -3.61 -8.79
N SER A 417 34.66 -4.01 -7.78
CA SER A 417 35.15 -4.80 -6.64
C SER A 417 35.03 -6.29 -6.94
N SER A 418 36.14 -6.97 -7.24
CA SER A 418 36.14 -8.36 -7.73
C SER A 418 35.67 -9.43 -6.72
N ASN A 419 35.37 -9.06 -5.48
CA ASN A 419 34.93 -9.96 -4.41
C ASN A 419 33.91 -9.28 -3.47
N ILE A 420 32.74 -8.94 -4.00
CA ILE A 420 31.65 -8.34 -3.21
C ILE A 420 30.58 -9.36 -2.86
N CYS A 421 30.16 -9.39 -1.60
CA CYS A 421 28.96 -10.06 -1.14
C CYS A 421 27.93 -9.01 -0.72
N PHE A 422 26.74 -9.04 -1.30
CA PHE A 422 25.66 -8.14 -0.93
C PHE A 422 24.32 -8.89 -0.86
N ASP A 423 23.70 -8.84 0.31
CA ASP A 423 22.38 -9.41 0.53
C ASP A 423 21.48 -8.45 1.31
N THR A 424 20.19 -8.56 1.04
CA THR A 424 19.16 -7.80 1.75
C THR A 424 18.12 -8.76 2.32
N TYR A 425 17.58 -8.42 3.48
CA TYR A 425 16.65 -9.26 4.22
C TYR A 425 15.45 -8.46 4.70
N ARG A 426 14.31 -9.12 4.73
CA ARG A 426 13.04 -8.54 5.16
C ARG A 426 12.21 -9.61 5.86
N ALA A 427 11.77 -9.32 7.08
CA ALA A 427 10.74 -10.07 7.77
C ALA A 427 9.54 -9.15 7.96
N ALA A 428 8.39 -9.59 7.48
CA ALA A 428 7.13 -8.86 7.54
C ALA A 428 5.99 -9.89 7.69
N PRO A 429 4.79 -9.47 8.16
CA PRO A 429 3.61 -10.34 8.19
C PRO A 429 3.29 -10.98 6.83
N ARG A 430 3.70 -10.31 5.74
CA ARG A 430 3.59 -10.78 4.36
C ARG A 430 4.91 -10.52 3.64
N PRO A 431 5.49 -11.52 2.95
CA PRO A 431 6.81 -11.37 2.34
C PRO A 431 6.83 -10.44 1.12
N LEU A 432 5.69 -10.29 0.42
CA LEU A 432 5.55 -9.51 -0.81
C LEU A 432 4.53 -8.39 -0.62
N GLY A 433 4.97 -7.14 -0.76
CA GLY A 433 4.12 -5.96 -0.83
C GLY A 433 3.33 -5.64 0.45
N ASN A 434 2.65 -4.48 0.42
CA ASN A 434 1.64 -3.97 1.35
C ASN A 434 1.68 -4.43 2.83
N ALA A 435 2.87 -4.50 3.43
CA ALA A 435 3.08 -4.76 4.84
C ALA A 435 4.36 -4.06 5.27
N VAL A 436 4.34 -3.47 6.46
CA VAL A 436 5.54 -2.88 7.07
C VAL A 436 6.39 -4.02 7.65
N SER A 437 7.71 -3.85 7.58
CA SER A 437 8.67 -4.85 8.05
C SER A 437 8.72 -4.87 9.57
N TYR A 438 8.76 -6.07 10.16
CA TYR A 438 9.15 -6.24 11.56
C TYR A 438 10.64 -6.02 11.76
N VAL A 439 11.45 -6.41 10.78
CA VAL A 439 12.90 -6.17 10.70
C VAL A 439 13.30 -6.16 9.24
N ASN A 440 14.14 -5.22 8.84
CA ASN A 440 14.82 -5.24 7.55
C ASN A 440 16.33 -5.03 7.73
N ALA A 441 17.10 -5.51 6.76
CA ALA A 441 18.55 -5.44 6.83
C ALA A 441 19.19 -5.41 5.44
N SER A 442 20.38 -4.85 5.36
CA SER A 442 21.21 -4.79 4.16
C SER A 442 22.67 -4.91 4.53
N PHE A 443 23.31 -5.96 4.02
CA PHE A 443 24.68 -6.32 4.36
C PHE A 443 25.54 -6.30 3.12
N LEU A 444 26.60 -5.51 3.17
CA LEU A 444 27.65 -5.44 2.18
C LEU A 444 28.95 -5.93 2.83
N ALA A 445 29.68 -6.81 2.16
CA ALA A 445 31.02 -7.19 2.56
C ALA A 445 31.94 -7.23 1.35
N LEU A 446 33.12 -6.64 1.48
CA LEU A 446 34.24 -6.90 0.59
C LEU A 446 35.03 -8.06 1.18
N THR A 447 35.31 -9.05 0.36
CA THR A 447 35.97 -10.27 0.80
C THR A 447 37.27 -10.50 0.05
N SER A 448 38.16 -11.23 0.69
CA SER A 448 39.34 -11.82 0.05
C SER A 448 39.40 -13.30 0.42
N THR A 449 40.20 -14.07 -0.30
CA THR A 449 40.44 -15.46 0.02
C THR A 449 41.80 -15.61 0.67
N ASP A 450 41.87 -16.41 1.73
CA ASP A 450 43.14 -16.81 2.29
C ASP A 450 43.91 -17.67 1.28
N LYS A 451 45.18 -17.33 1.05
CA LYS A 451 46.01 -18.02 0.05
C LYS A 451 46.38 -19.44 0.46
N SER A 452 46.30 -19.76 1.76
CA SER A 452 46.60 -21.10 2.29
C SER A 452 45.40 -22.03 2.40
N SER A 453 44.25 -21.53 2.85
CA SER A 453 43.08 -22.38 3.12
C SER A 453 41.89 -22.19 2.16
N GLU A 454 41.97 -21.24 1.23
CA GLU A 454 40.84 -20.77 0.39
C GLU A 454 39.65 -20.24 1.19
N ASP A 455 39.79 -20.03 2.50
CA ASP A 455 38.71 -19.52 3.33
C ASP A 455 38.42 -18.04 3.06
N VAL A 456 37.16 -17.64 3.24
CA VAL A 456 36.70 -16.26 3.03
C VAL A 456 37.13 -15.37 4.20
N ILE A 457 37.87 -14.30 3.90
CA ILE A 457 38.24 -13.22 4.80
C ILE A 457 37.33 -12.01 4.52
N ILE A 458 36.85 -11.35 5.58
CA ILE A 458 36.07 -10.10 5.44
C ILE A 458 37.01 -8.90 5.55
N ASP A 459 37.29 -8.20 4.44
CA ASP A 459 38.17 -7.03 4.42
C ASP A 459 37.49 -5.79 5.01
N CYS A 460 36.20 -5.62 4.72
CA CYS A 460 35.34 -4.65 5.35
C CYS A 460 33.87 -5.05 5.19
N ALA A 461 33.01 -4.58 6.11
CA ALA A 461 31.57 -4.81 6.03
C ALA A 461 30.76 -3.54 6.35
N GLN A 462 29.58 -3.44 5.76
CA GLN A 462 28.52 -2.51 6.13
C GLN A 462 27.29 -3.33 6.48
N LEU A 463 26.87 -3.30 7.76
CA LEU A 463 25.81 -4.12 8.29
C LEU A 463 24.67 -3.23 8.79
N ALA A 464 23.75 -2.89 7.88
CA ALA A 464 22.61 -2.02 8.18
C ALA A 464 21.39 -2.82 8.67
N PHE A 465 20.74 -2.32 9.71
CA PHE A 465 19.51 -2.86 10.28
C PHE A 465 18.48 -1.75 10.46
N GLY A 466 17.21 -2.05 10.15
CA GLY A 466 16.10 -1.13 10.37
C GLY A 466 14.83 -1.85 10.80
N ALA A 467 13.81 -1.06 11.11
CA ALA A 467 12.49 -1.50 11.55
C ALA A 467 12.45 -2.40 12.80
N TYR A 468 13.55 -2.59 13.54
CA TYR A 468 13.58 -3.51 14.70
C TYR A 468 13.02 -2.89 16.00
N GLY A 469 12.26 -1.79 15.92
CA GLY A 469 11.74 -1.05 17.07
C GLY A 469 12.54 0.20 17.46
N THR A 470 13.21 0.84 16.51
CA THR A 470 13.97 2.08 16.70
C THR A 470 13.49 3.18 15.74
N GLU A 471 13.95 4.42 15.97
CA GLU A 471 13.57 5.57 15.16
C GLU A 471 14.12 5.50 13.73
N HIS A 472 15.37 5.06 13.59
CA HIS A 472 16.09 5.05 12.32
C HIS A 472 16.83 3.73 12.13
N ALA A 473 17.12 3.42 10.86
CA ALA A 473 18.05 2.36 10.51
C ALA A 473 19.47 2.75 10.95
N ILE A 474 20.23 1.78 11.42
CA ILE A 474 21.60 1.98 11.93
C ILE A 474 22.57 1.00 11.30
N ARG A 475 23.87 1.28 11.41
CA ARG A 475 24.93 0.32 11.16
C ARG A 475 25.43 -0.32 12.44
N ALA A 476 25.64 -1.64 12.41
CA ALA A 476 26.23 -2.38 13.53
C ALA A 476 27.76 -2.23 13.55
N ARG A 477 28.28 -1.00 13.70
CA ARG A 477 29.71 -0.67 13.55
C ARG A 477 30.65 -1.54 14.40
N LYS A 478 30.29 -1.83 15.65
CA LYS A 478 31.09 -2.72 16.52
C LYS A 478 31.23 -4.14 15.95
N VAL A 479 30.21 -4.65 15.27
CA VAL A 479 30.25 -5.96 14.61
C VAL A 479 31.08 -5.88 13.33
N GLU A 480 30.94 -4.81 12.55
CA GLU A 480 31.75 -4.56 11.35
C GLU A 480 33.25 -4.52 11.69
N GLU A 481 33.63 -3.78 12.74
CA GLU A 481 34.99 -3.70 13.26
C GLU A 481 35.49 -5.05 13.77
N TYR A 482 34.63 -5.81 14.46
CA TYR A 482 34.96 -7.15 14.93
C TYR A 482 35.23 -8.14 13.78
N LEU A 483 34.53 -8.02 12.65
CA LEU A 483 34.68 -8.93 11.50
C LEU A 483 35.87 -8.57 10.60
N LYS A 484 36.32 -7.32 10.63
CA LYS A 484 37.39 -6.81 9.76
C LYS A 484 38.68 -7.64 9.89
N GLY A 485 39.15 -8.14 8.74
CA GLY A 485 40.37 -8.94 8.60
C GLY A 485 40.27 -10.37 9.15
N LYS A 486 39.06 -10.86 9.49
CA LYS A 486 38.87 -12.21 10.04
C LYS A 486 38.36 -13.20 9.00
N ILE A 487 38.81 -14.44 9.16
CA ILE A 487 38.30 -15.59 8.43
C ILE A 487 36.92 -15.98 8.99
N VAL A 488 35.95 -16.23 8.09
CA VAL A 488 34.59 -16.61 8.46
C VAL A 488 34.55 -18.06 8.97
N THR A 489 34.72 -18.22 10.29
CA THR A 489 34.61 -19.52 10.97
C THR A 489 33.42 -19.54 11.94
N PRO A 490 32.92 -20.72 12.36
CA PRO A 490 31.81 -20.81 13.31
C PRO A 490 32.01 -20.02 14.61
N SER A 491 33.25 -19.96 15.13
CA SER A 491 33.57 -19.19 16.34
C SER A 491 33.48 -17.68 16.11
N ILE A 492 33.93 -17.19 14.94
CA ILE A 492 33.80 -15.79 14.55
C ILE A 492 32.32 -15.41 14.36
N ILE A 493 31.54 -16.25 13.69
CA ILE A 493 30.09 -16.06 13.50
C ILE A 493 29.39 -15.95 14.88
N LEU A 494 29.69 -16.86 15.80
CA LEU A 494 29.11 -16.83 17.15
C LEU A 494 29.47 -15.55 17.92
N GLY A 495 30.73 -15.10 17.82
CA GLY A 495 31.17 -13.84 18.43
C GLY A 495 30.44 -12.62 17.85
N ALA A 496 30.28 -12.55 16.53
CA ALA A 496 29.56 -11.48 15.86
C ALA A 496 28.08 -11.45 16.26
N ILE A 497 27.44 -12.62 16.39
CA ILE A 497 26.04 -12.74 16.84
C ILE A 497 25.86 -12.26 18.28
N ARG A 498 26.79 -12.61 19.19
CA ARG A 498 26.74 -12.15 20.59
C ARG A 498 26.84 -10.64 20.67
N LEU A 499 27.79 -10.03 19.96
CA LEU A 499 27.93 -8.58 19.87
C LEU A 499 26.69 -7.91 19.27
N LEU A 500 26.08 -8.50 18.24
CA LEU A 500 24.88 -7.92 17.62
C LEU A 500 23.71 -7.84 18.61
N ARG A 501 23.54 -8.83 19.49
CA ARG A 501 22.47 -8.83 20.51
C ARG A 501 22.58 -7.67 21.50
N GLU A 502 23.79 -7.15 21.72
CA GLU A 502 24.03 -5.97 22.56
C GLU A 502 23.74 -4.65 21.84
N ILE A 503 23.60 -4.67 20.51
CA ILE A 503 23.38 -3.48 19.68
C ILE A 503 21.90 -3.35 19.28
N ILE A 504 21.27 -4.47 18.89
CA ILE A 504 19.88 -4.50 18.45
C ILE A 504 18.97 -4.55 19.68
N ILE A 505 18.66 -3.37 20.21
CA ILE A 505 17.81 -3.18 21.39
C ILE A 505 16.55 -2.40 20.94
N PRO A 506 15.40 -3.07 20.79
CA PRO A 506 14.14 -2.40 20.52
C PRO A 506 13.76 -1.46 21.66
N LYS A 507 13.10 -0.34 21.34
CA LYS A 507 12.54 0.57 22.35
C LYS A 507 11.47 -0.12 23.19
N GLU A 508 11.31 0.34 24.42
CA GLU A 508 10.19 -0.06 25.28
C GLU A 508 8.84 0.15 24.56
N GLY A 509 7.91 -0.80 24.72
CA GLY A 509 6.64 -0.82 24.01
C GLY A 509 6.68 -1.38 22.58
N THR A 510 7.85 -1.76 22.05
CA THR A 510 7.93 -2.42 20.73
C THR A 510 7.24 -3.78 20.74
N THR A 511 6.32 -4.01 19.82
CA THR A 511 5.66 -5.30 19.62
C THR A 511 6.63 -6.39 19.16
N HIS A 512 6.53 -7.58 19.76
CA HIS A 512 7.36 -8.75 19.43
C HIS A 512 8.87 -8.50 19.52
N SER A 513 9.34 -7.73 20.51
CA SER A 513 10.76 -7.36 20.69
C SER A 513 11.73 -8.55 20.60
N ALA A 514 11.46 -9.65 21.31
CA ALA A 514 12.30 -10.85 21.29
C ALA A 514 12.39 -11.49 19.89
N TYR A 515 11.29 -11.52 19.14
CA TYR A 515 11.26 -12.02 17.77
C TYR A 515 12.07 -11.11 16.83
N ARG A 516 11.96 -9.78 16.97
CA ARG A 516 12.72 -8.82 16.16
C ARG A 516 14.23 -8.99 16.38
N VAL A 517 14.68 -9.08 17.64
CA VAL A 517 16.10 -9.33 17.96
C VAL A 517 16.58 -10.66 17.39
N SER A 518 15.81 -11.75 17.59
CA SER A 518 16.16 -13.07 17.08
C SER A 518 16.24 -13.09 15.55
N THR A 519 15.36 -12.36 14.87
CA THR A 519 15.32 -12.26 13.41
C THR A 519 16.53 -11.50 12.86
N ALA A 520 16.91 -10.37 13.48
CA ALA A 520 18.10 -9.62 13.10
C ALA A 520 19.37 -10.49 13.21
N VAL A 521 19.48 -11.27 14.30
CA VAL A 521 20.54 -12.28 14.47
C VAL A 521 20.50 -13.35 13.39
N GLY A 522 19.30 -13.87 13.08
CA GLY A 522 19.11 -14.87 12.02
C GLY A 522 19.54 -14.37 10.65
N PHE A 523 19.30 -13.09 10.32
CA PHE A 523 19.79 -12.48 9.09
C PHE A 523 21.31 -12.44 9.04
N LEU A 524 21.98 -11.98 10.10
CA LEU A 524 23.45 -11.94 10.14
C LEU A 524 24.05 -13.36 10.03
N PHE A 525 23.49 -14.33 10.76
CA PHE A 525 23.88 -15.73 10.65
C PHE A 525 23.76 -16.23 9.21
N ARG A 526 22.60 -16.02 8.57
CA ARG A 526 22.35 -16.45 7.19
C ARG A 526 23.32 -15.81 6.21
N PHE A 527 23.69 -14.55 6.38
CA PHE A 527 24.65 -13.87 5.52
C PHE A 527 26.05 -14.49 5.63
N LEU A 528 26.57 -14.63 6.86
CA LEU A 528 27.90 -15.18 7.10
C LEU A 528 27.98 -16.66 6.75
N SER A 529 26.93 -17.45 6.99
CA SER A 529 26.86 -18.87 6.61
C SER A 529 26.52 -19.07 5.14
N GLY A 530 25.82 -18.15 4.50
CA GLY A 530 25.49 -18.20 3.07
C GLY A 530 26.72 -18.03 2.17
N MET A 531 27.78 -17.39 2.69
CA MET A 531 29.11 -17.43 2.10
C MET A 531 29.67 -18.87 2.00
N ALA A 532 29.01 -19.88 2.61
CA ALA A 532 29.38 -21.29 2.55
C ALA A 532 28.42 -22.21 1.76
N THR A 533 27.15 -21.86 1.47
CA THR A 533 26.21 -22.73 0.70
C THR A 533 25.04 -21.97 0.05
N LYS A 534 24.48 -22.51 -1.07
CA LYS A 534 23.38 -21.90 -1.84
C LYS A 534 21.98 -22.47 -1.49
N PRO A 535 20.92 -21.63 -1.46
CA PRO A 535 19.54 -22.06 -1.25
C PRO A 535 18.80 -22.43 -2.54
N VAL A 536 17.70 -23.18 -2.40
CA VAL A 536 16.79 -23.69 -3.46
C VAL A 536 15.45 -22.93 -3.42
N GLU A 537 14.84 -22.71 -4.59
CA GLU A 537 13.54 -22.06 -4.78
C GLU A 537 12.41 -23.08 -4.99
N LEU A 538 11.17 -22.73 -4.62
CA LEU A 538 9.97 -23.57 -4.75
C LEU A 538 8.93 -22.90 -5.65
N SER A 539 8.31 -23.67 -6.55
CA SER A 539 7.20 -23.24 -7.42
C SER A 539 5.83 -23.65 -6.85
N LEU A 540 4.78 -22.91 -7.24
CA LEU A 540 3.39 -23.19 -6.87
C LEU A 540 2.67 -23.90 -8.02
N SER A 541 1.91 -24.96 -7.73
CA SER A 541 1.00 -25.65 -8.67
C SER A 541 -0.37 -25.90 -8.03
N SER A 542 -1.44 -26.03 -8.82
CA SER A 542 -2.78 -26.33 -8.30
C SER A 542 -3.63 -27.17 -9.25
N GLN A 543 -4.58 -27.94 -8.71
CA GLN A 543 -5.54 -28.77 -9.47
C GLN A 543 -6.92 -28.72 -8.80
N GLN A 544 -8.00 -28.75 -9.59
CA GLN A 544 -9.37 -28.99 -9.12
C GLN A 544 -9.99 -30.17 -9.87
N ASP A 545 -10.60 -31.09 -9.12
CA ASP A 545 -11.37 -32.20 -9.68
C ASP A 545 -12.85 -32.02 -9.32
N ILE A 546 -13.73 -32.02 -10.30
CA ILE A 546 -15.17 -31.79 -10.13
C ILE A 546 -15.96 -32.93 -10.75
N VAL A 547 -16.94 -33.44 -10.01
CA VAL A 547 -17.91 -34.42 -10.52
C VAL A 547 -19.05 -33.66 -11.19
N VAL A 548 -19.17 -33.81 -12.51
CA VAL A 548 -20.24 -33.19 -13.30
C VAL A 548 -21.44 -34.14 -13.38
N ASP A 549 -22.59 -33.70 -12.89
CA ASP A 549 -23.87 -34.41 -13.06
C ASP A 549 -24.82 -33.58 -13.94
N LYS A 550 -25.37 -34.22 -14.98
CA LYS A 550 -26.31 -33.61 -15.93
C LYS A 550 -27.77 -34.00 -15.67
N LYS A 551 -28.03 -34.87 -14.68
CA LYS A 551 -29.36 -35.44 -14.41
C LYS A 551 -30.42 -34.37 -14.12
N TYR A 552 -30.04 -33.29 -13.42
CA TYR A 552 -30.94 -32.18 -13.06
C TYR A 552 -30.46 -30.83 -13.60
N SER A 553 -29.92 -30.83 -14.84
CA SER A 553 -29.33 -29.62 -15.46
C SER A 553 -30.22 -28.37 -15.30
N PRO A 554 -29.68 -27.24 -14.82
CA PRO A 554 -28.24 -26.94 -14.66
C PRO A 554 -27.62 -27.34 -13.31
N VAL A 555 -28.35 -28.00 -12.41
CA VAL A 555 -27.83 -28.46 -11.11
C VAL A 555 -26.74 -29.51 -11.34
N GLY A 556 -25.56 -29.31 -10.74
CA GLY A 556 -24.38 -30.15 -10.92
C GLY A 556 -23.40 -29.67 -12.01
N LEU A 557 -23.72 -28.57 -12.71
CA LEU A 557 -22.82 -27.93 -13.68
C LEU A 557 -22.09 -26.71 -13.07
N PRO A 558 -20.85 -26.44 -13.49
CA PRO A 558 -20.14 -25.23 -13.11
C PRO A 558 -20.70 -24.04 -13.91
N ILE A 559 -21.80 -23.46 -13.42
CA ILE A 559 -22.47 -22.34 -14.10
C ILE A 559 -21.79 -21.01 -13.73
N LYS A 560 -21.54 -20.17 -14.74
CA LYS A 560 -21.07 -18.80 -14.56
C LYS A 560 -21.97 -18.04 -13.58
N LYS A 561 -21.37 -17.34 -12.62
CA LYS A 561 -22.12 -16.47 -11.71
C LYS A 561 -22.84 -15.37 -12.50
N VAL A 562 -24.14 -15.23 -12.25
CA VAL A 562 -24.95 -14.14 -12.83
C VAL A 562 -24.39 -12.78 -12.38
N GLY A 563 -24.21 -11.88 -13.35
CA GLY A 563 -23.69 -10.53 -13.11
C GLY A 563 -22.18 -10.45 -12.84
N ALA A 564 -21.41 -11.51 -13.08
CA ALA A 564 -19.95 -11.46 -12.93
C ALA A 564 -19.28 -10.46 -13.88
N GLU A 565 -19.82 -10.29 -15.09
CA GLU A 565 -19.35 -9.27 -16.03
C GLU A 565 -19.64 -7.85 -15.52
N LEU A 566 -20.82 -7.61 -14.94
CA LEU A 566 -21.16 -6.32 -14.33
C LEU A 566 -20.21 -5.98 -13.17
N GLN A 567 -19.79 -6.99 -12.41
CA GLN A 567 -18.78 -6.81 -11.36
C GLN A 567 -17.41 -6.46 -11.95
N ALA A 568 -17.02 -7.13 -13.04
CA ALA A 568 -15.75 -6.87 -13.70
C ALA A 568 -15.72 -5.50 -14.40
N SER A 569 -16.82 -5.09 -15.04
CA SER A 569 -16.97 -3.80 -15.71
C SER A 569 -17.25 -2.64 -14.78
N GLY A 570 -17.47 -2.88 -13.48
CA GLY A 570 -17.76 -1.83 -12.51
C GLY A 570 -19.22 -1.35 -12.50
N GLU A 571 -20.09 -1.95 -13.31
CA GLU A 571 -21.53 -1.65 -13.42
C GLU A 571 -22.37 -2.24 -12.28
N ALA A 572 -21.84 -3.21 -11.53
CA ALA A 572 -22.48 -3.70 -10.32
C ALA A 572 -22.57 -2.59 -9.27
N VAL A 573 -23.80 -2.30 -8.84
CA VAL A 573 -24.12 -1.22 -7.89
C VAL A 573 -24.06 -1.77 -6.46
N TYR A 574 -23.16 -1.20 -5.65
CA TYR A 574 -23.09 -1.39 -4.20
C TYR A 574 -23.72 -0.18 -3.49
N VAL A 575 -23.88 -0.24 -2.16
CA VAL A 575 -24.57 0.79 -1.37
C VAL A 575 -24.03 2.20 -1.64
N ASP A 576 -22.71 2.39 -1.57
CA ASP A 576 -22.06 3.70 -1.81
C ASP A 576 -22.03 4.11 -3.30
N ASP A 577 -22.43 3.23 -4.22
CA ASP A 577 -22.55 3.57 -5.64
C ASP A 577 -23.90 4.22 -5.98
N ILE A 578 -24.89 4.11 -5.08
CA ILE A 578 -26.20 4.71 -5.23
C ILE A 578 -26.04 6.25 -5.25
N PRO A 579 -26.56 6.95 -6.28
CA PRO A 579 -26.45 8.40 -6.34
C PRO A 579 -27.06 9.09 -5.11
N SER A 580 -26.28 9.95 -4.47
CA SER A 580 -26.75 10.73 -3.34
C SER A 580 -27.78 11.79 -3.78
N PRO A 581 -28.82 12.06 -2.97
CA PRO A 581 -29.70 13.21 -3.17
C PRO A 581 -28.93 14.55 -3.14
N LYS A 582 -29.53 15.61 -3.70
CA LYS A 582 -28.90 16.93 -3.82
C LYS A 582 -28.44 17.52 -2.48
N ASP A 583 -29.25 17.34 -1.43
CA ASP A 583 -29.00 17.91 -0.10
C ASP A 583 -28.54 16.82 0.89
N CYS A 584 -27.86 15.78 0.38
CA CYS A 584 -27.29 14.72 1.20
C CYS A 584 -26.17 15.26 2.09
N VAL A 585 -26.21 14.92 3.39
CA VAL A 585 -25.15 15.19 4.37
C VAL A 585 -24.44 13.89 4.73
N TYR A 586 -23.24 14.01 5.29
CA TYR A 586 -22.38 12.87 5.59
C TYR A 586 -22.07 12.79 7.08
N GLY A 587 -22.06 11.57 7.61
CA GLY A 587 -21.78 11.29 9.01
C GLY A 587 -20.47 10.54 9.21
N ALA A 588 -19.80 10.81 10.32
CA ALA A 588 -18.69 10.00 10.82
C ALA A 588 -18.87 9.73 12.31
N PHE A 589 -18.68 8.48 12.72
CA PHE A 589 -18.73 8.12 14.13
C PHE A 589 -17.50 8.66 14.87
N ILE A 590 -17.74 9.17 16.07
CA ILE A 590 -16.72 9.37 17.10
C ILE A 590 -16.77 8.11 17.98
N TYR A 591 -15.64 7.48 18.22
CA TYR A 591 -15.56 6.25 19.00
C TYR A 591 -14.87 6.49 20.34
N SER A 592 -15.28 5.74 21.37
CA SER A 592 -14.56 5.72 22.64
C SER A 592 -13.13 5.24 22.45
N THR A 593 -12.18 5.94 23.05
CA THR A 593 -10.78 5.53 23.14
C THR A 593 -10.48 4.79 24.44
N GLU A 594 -11.42 4.82 25.39
CA GLU A 594 -11.29 4.17 26.69
C GLU A 594 -12.08 2.86 26.73
N PRO A 595 -11.53 1.81 27.35
CA PRO A 595 -12.20 0.51 27.48
C PRO A 595 -13.40 0.55 28.43
N LEU A 596 -13.40 1.44 29.42
CA LEU A 596 -14.52 1.67 30.33
C LEU A 596 -14.39 3.07 30.93
N ALA A 597 -15.28 3.99 30.56
CA ALA A 597 -15.22 5.37 31.06
C ALA A 597 -16.55 6.12 30.93
N ARG A 598 -16.82 7.03 31.87
CA ARG A 598 -17.91 8.01 31.76
C ARG A 598 -17.50 9.11 30.80
N ILE A 599 -18.40 9.48 29.89
CA ILE A 599 -18.21 10.58 28.95
C ILE A 599 -18.82 11.85 29.57
N ASN A 600 -17.95 12.77 29.97
CA ASN A 600 -18.37 14.04 30.56
C ASN A 600 -18.78 15.05 29.47
N LYS A 601 -17.94 15.18 28.45
CA LYS A 601 -18.08 16.18 27.39
C LYS A 601 -17.43 15.69 26.10
N VAL A 602 -18.06 16.04 24.98
CA VAL A 602 -17.45 15.95 23.64
C VAL A 602 -17.29 17.37 23.13
N ASP A 603 -16.07 17.74 22.76
CA ASP A 603 -15.72 19.02 22.13
C ASP A 603 -14.90 18.74 20.86
N PHE A 604 -14.51 19.79 20.14
CA PHE A 604 -13.69 19.68 18.95
C PHE A 604 -12.49 20.63 19.03
N LYS A 605 -11.32 20.16 18.61
CA LYS A 605 -10.16 21.04 18.47
C LYS A 605 -10.45 22.14 17.46
N ALA A 606 -10.10 23.39 17.78
CA ALA A 606 -10.20 24.50 16.83
C ALA A 606 -9.35 24.22 15.58
N SER A 607 -10.02 24.07 14.44
CA SER A 607 -9.45 23.64 13.17
C SER A 607 -10.37 24.00 12.00
N LEU A 608 -9.83 23.96 10.78
CA LEU A 608 -10.64 24.16 9.58
C LEU A 608 -11.71 23.08 9.42
N ALA A 609 -11.43 21.84 9.82
CA ALA A 609 -12.43 20.76 9.75
C ALA A 609 -13.57 20.96 10.77
N SER A 610 -13.27 21.48 11.96
CA SER A 610 -14.28 21.76 13.00
C SER A 610 -15.27 22.85 12.57
N GLU A 611 -14.81 23.83 11.79
CA GLU A 611 -15.66 24.88 11.20
C GLU A 611 -16.64 24.34 10.15
N LYS A 612 -16.43 23.12 9.64
CA LYS A 612 -17.31 22.46 8.66
C LYS A 612 -18.34 21.53 9.30
N ILE A 613 -18.39 21.45 10.63
CA ILE A 613 -19.39 20.64 11.34
C ILE A 613 -20.76 21.31 11.23
N LEU A 614 -21.75 20.57 10.77
CA LEU A 614 -23.16 21.01 10.74
C LEU A 614 -23.83 20.74 12.09
N THR A 615 -23.64 19.53 12.64
CA THR A 615 -24.15 19.14 13.96
C THR A 615 -23.44 17.89 14.48
N PHE A 616 -23.62 17.59 15.77
CA PHE A 616 -23.20 16.35 16.40
C PHE A 616 -24.42 15.69 17.04
N ILE A 617 -24.64 14.41 16.72
CA ILE A 617 -25.78 13.61 17.19
C ILE A 617 -25.27 12.59 18.21
N SER A 618 -25.93 12.51 19.37
CA SER A 618 -25.59 11.66 20.51
C SER A 618 -26.84 10.97 21.07
N ALA A 619 -26.68 10.24 22.19
CA ALA A 619 -27.80 9.65 22.92
C ALA A 619 -28.88 10.70 23.30
N LYS A 620 -28.48 11.96 23.54
CA LYS A 620 -29.38 13.06 23.94
C LYS A 620 -30.32 13.51 22.82
N ASP A 621 -29.97 13.19 21.57
CA ASP A 621 -30.71 13.58 20.37
C ASP A 621 -31.71 12.50 19.93
N ILE A 622 -31.74 11.36 20.64
CA ILE A 622 -32.73 10.31 20.40
C ILE A 622 -34.11 10.87 20.76
N PRO A 623 -35.11 10.80 19.85
CA PRO A 623 -36.44 11.34 20.11
C PRO A 623 -37.08 10.73 21.35
N LYS A 624 -38.01 11.45 22.01
CA LYS A 624 -38.69 10.97 23.24
C LYS A 624 -39.34 9.58 23.14
N ASN A 625 -39.75 9.18 21.93
CA ASN A 625 -40.36 7.87 21.65
C ASN A 625 -39.38 6.87 21.01
N GLY A 626 -38.12 7.27 20.80
CA GLY A 626 -37.06 6.43 20.27
C GLY A 626 -36.40 5.61 21.37
N GLN A 627 -35.76 4.50 20.98
CA GLN A 627 -34.98 3.66 21.88
C GLN A 627 -33.50 3.76 21.51
N ASN A 628 -32.63 3.83 22.52
CA ASN A 628 -31.19 3.83 22.35
C ASN A 628 -30.65 2.41 22.18
N ILE A 629 -31.00 1.74 21.08
CA ILE A 629 -30.62 0.34 20.80
C ILE A 629 -29.90 0.28 19.45
N GLY A 630 -28.62 -0.10 19.46
CA GLY A 630 -27.80 -0.28 18.27
C GLY A 630 -27.81 -1.72 17.76
N SER A 631 -27.91 -2.69 18.68
CA SER A 631 -27.97 -4.12 18.37
C SER A 631 -28.84 -4.86 19.40
N ALA A 632 -29.49 -5.94 18.96
CA ALA A 632 -30.24 -6.84 19.83
C ALA A 632 -29.89 -8.28 19.48
N SER A 633 -29.49 -9.04 20.49
CA SER A 633 -29.14 -10.46 20.36
C SER A 633 -29.85 -11.28 21.45
N PRO A 634 -29.80 -12.62 21.39
CA PRO A 634 -30.28 -13.47 22.47
C PRO A 634 -29.59 -13.22 23.82
N PHE A 635 -28.43 -12.52 23.84
CA PHE A 635 -27.65 -12.21 25.04
C PHE A 635 -27.93 -10.80 25.59
N GLY A 636 -28.87 -10.05 24.99
CA GLY A 636 -29.23 -8.71 25.43
C GLY A 636 -29.17 -7.66 24.30
N THR A 637 -29.35 -6.40 24.69
CA THR A 637 -29.31 -5.24 23.80
C THR A 637 -28.06 -4.41 24.04
N GLU A 638 -27.44 -3.93 22.98
CA GLU A 638 -26.35 -2.97 23.03
C GLU A 638 -26.86 -1.57 22.69
N ALA A 639 -26.40 -0.56 23.43
CA ALA A 639 -26.79 0.83 23.19
C ALA A 639 -26.25 1.34 21.85
N LEU A 640 -27.03 2.19 21.16
CA LEU A 640 -26.58 2.84 19.93
C LEU A 640 -25.48 3.85 20.23
N PHE A 641 -25.66 4.65 21.29
CA PHE A 641 -24.66 5.55 21.86
C PHE A 641 -24.61 5.36 23.38
N PRO A 642 -23.44 5.45 24.02
CA PRO A 642 -23.30 5.38 25.47
C PRO A 642 -24.03 6.54 26.16
N ASP A 643 -24.69 6.26 27.29
CA ASP A 643 -25.33 7.26 28.13
C ASP A 643 -25.28 6.85 29.63
N PRO A 644 -24.37 7.41 30.44
CA PRO A 644 -23.20 8.24 30.09
C PRO A 644 -21.90 7.44 29.97
N VAL A 645 -21.93 6.11 30.17
CA VAL A 645 -20.73 5.27 30.26
C VAL A 645 -20.48 4.54 28.95
N ALA A 646 -19.26 4.67 28.42
CA ALA A 646 -18.76 3.80 27.37
C ALA A 646 -18.15 2.53 27.99
N GLU A 647 -18.49 1.38 27.44
CA GLU A 647 -18.20 0.04 27.97
C GLU A 647 -17.14 -0.70 27.15
N CYS A 648 -16.70 -0.14 26.02
CA CYS A 648 -15.56 -0.65 25.28
C CYS A 648 -14.87 0.45 24.45
N ALA A 649 -13.57 0.24 24.22
CA ALA A 649 -12.85 1.02 23.22
C ALA A 649 -13.41 0.66 21.83
N GLY A 650 -13.77 1.67 21.05
CA GLY A 650 -14.48 1.48 19.78
C GLY A 650 -16.01 1.59 19.88
N GLN A 651 -16.60 1.79 21.06
CA GLN A 651 -18.04 2.06 21.15
C GLN A 651 -18.37 3.42 20.50
N PRO A 652 -19.38 3.52 19.62
CA PRO A 652 -19.76 4.79 19.01
C PRO A 652 -20.33 5.74 20.06
N ILE A 653 -19.69 6.89 20.29
CA ILE A 653 -20.14 7.95 21.22
C ILE A 653 -21.26 8.79 20.59
N GLY A 654 -21.16 9.00 19.28
CA GLY A 654 -22.07 9.83 18.52
C GLY A 654 -21.61 9.94 17.07
N VAL A 655 -22.34 10.72 16.27
CA VAL A 655 -22.04 10.95 14.85
C VAL A 655 -21.90 12.44 14.62
N VAL A 656 -20.75 12.86 14.09
CA VAL A 656 -20.57 14.21 13.56
C VAL A 656 -21.09 14.27 12.13
N ILE A 657 -21.87 15.30 11.82
CA ILE A 657 -22.49 15.52 10.52
C ILE A 657 -21.83 16.70 9.82
N ALA A 658 -21.48 16.55 8.54
CA ALA A 658 -20.87 17.59 7.71
C ALA A 658 -21.33 17.51 6.25
N GLU A 659 -21.00 18.53 5.46
CA GLU A 659 -21.35 18.62 4.02
C GLU A 659 -20.63 17.60 3.14
N THR A 660 -19.49 17.06 3.59
CA THR A 660 -18.75 16.02 2.85
C THR A 660 -18.26 14.94 3.82
N GLN A 661 -18.13 13.71 3.32
CA GLN A 661 -17.60 12.59 4.11
C GLN A 661 -16.19 12.89 4.65
N ARG A 662 -15.39 13.61 3.88
CA ARG A 662 -14.03 14.02 4.28
C ARG A 662 -14.06 14.95 5.49
N TYR A 663 -14.92 15.97 5.47
CA TYR A 663 -15.08 16.88 6.61
C TYR A 663 -15.57 16.14 7.85
N ALA A 664 -16.57 15.28 7.71
CA ALA A 664 -17.07 14.46 8.83
C ALA A 664 -15.95 13.59 9.41
N ASN A 665 -15.19 12.87 8.58
CA ASN A 665 -14.10 12.02 9.03
C ASN A 665 -12.97 12.80 9.73
N MET A 666 -12.66 14.00 9.26
CA MET A 666 -11.60 14.84 9.84
C MET A 666 -12.04 15.47 11.16
N ALA A 667 -13.27 15.98 11.21
CA ALA A 667 -13.88 16.48 12.43
C ALA A 667 -13.96 15.40 13.51
N ALA A 668 -14.40 14.18 13.15
CA ALA A 668 -14.48 13.05 14.08
C ALA A 668 -13.12 12.70 14.71
N LYS A 669 -12.03 12.76 13.93
CA LYS A 669 -10.68 12.52 14.42
C LYS A 669 -10.13 13.61 15.34
N GLN A 670 -10.70 14.81 15.25
CA GLN A 670 -10.31 15.97 16.06
C GLN A 670 -11.22 16.17 17.27
N ALA A 671 -12.14 15.22 17.52
CA ALA A 671 -12.98 15.22 18.70
C ALA A 671 -12.12 15.10 19.96
N LEU A 672 -12.39 15.97 20.93
CA LEU A 672 -11.81 15.97 22.26
C LEU A 672 -12.87 15.41 23.21
N VAL A 673 -12.70 14.15 23.62
CA VAL A 673 -13.62 13.49 24.55
C VAL A 673 -13.03 13.56 25.95
N GLU A 674 -13.77 14.15 26.88
CA GLU A 674 -13.41 14.19 28.29
C GLU A 674 -13.98 12.96 28.99
N TYR A 675 -13.07 12.10 29.47
CA TYR A 675 -13.40 10.87 30.17
C TYR A 675 -13.19 11.00 31.68
N SER A 676 -14.01 10.29 32.45
CA SER A 676 -13.77 10.03 33.87
C SER A 676 -13.91 8.55 34.18
N THR A 677 -12.95 8.00 34.91
CA THR A 677 -12.99 6.64 35.47
C THR A 677 -13.42 6.63 36.94
N GLU A 678 -13.76 7.80 37.50
CA GLU A 678 -14.13 7.93 38.91
C GLU A 678 -15.42 7.14 39.19
N GLY A 679 -15.33 6.26 40.20
CA GLY A 679 -16.46 5.41 40.61
C GLY A 679 -16.79 4.27 39.65
N LEU A 680 -15.95 4.00 38.64
CA LEU A 680 -16.06 2.82 37.78
C LEU A 680 -15.12 1.71 38.25
N GLU A 681 -15.53 0.47 37.99
CA GLU A 681 -14.67 -0.70 38.19
C GLU A 681 -13.51 -0.72 37.18
N LYS A 682 -12.52 -1.58 37.42
CA LYS A 682 -11.45 -1.76 36.44
C LYS A 682 -12.02 -2.46 35.19
N PRO A 683 -11.62 -2.04 33.98
CA PRO A 683 -12.07 -2.70 32.76
C PRO A 683 -11.58 -4.15 32.74
N ILE A 684 -12.46 -5.05 32.31
CA ILE A 684 -12.16 -6.47 32.09
C ILE A 684 -11.65 -6.60 30.64
N LEU A 685 -10.38 -6.93 30.46
CA LEU A 685 -9.73 -6.91 29.14
C LEU A 685 -9.37 -8.31 28.64
N THR A 686 -9.25 -9.27 29.54
CA THR A 686 -8.87 -10.65 29.22
C THR A 686 -9.95 -11.64 29.67
N VAL A 687 -9.88 -12.86 29.13
CA VAL A 687 -10.79 -13.94 29.56
C VAL A 687 -10.49 -14.32 31.00
N GLU A 688 -9.23 -14.26 31.39
CA GLU A 688 -8.76 -14.47 32.76
C GLU A 688 -9.37 -13.43 33.71
N ASP A 689 -9.34 -12.14 33.36
CA ASP A 689 -10.01 -11.09 34.13
C ASP A 689 -11.51 -11.38 34.26
N ALA A 690 -12.16 -11.80 33.18
CA ALA A 690 -13.60 -12.10 33.18
C ALA A 690 -13.92 -13.26 34.13
N VAL A 691 -13.07 -14.29 34.16
CA VAL A 691 -13.20 -15.44 35.07
C VAL A 691 -12.97 -15.01 36.52
N GLU A 692 -11.91 -14.25 36.80
CA GLU A 692 -11.59 -13.77 38.15
C GLU A 692 -12.69 -12.87 38.72
N ASN A 693 -13.38 -12.11 37.87
CA ASN A 693 -14.45 -11.19 38.26
C ASN A 693 -15.86 -11.80 38.11
N ASN A 694 -16.00 -13.09 37.75
CA ASN A 694 -17.28 -13.75 37.47
C ASN A 694 -18.18 -13.01 36.45
N SER A 695 -17.57 -12.38 35.45
CA SER A 695 -18.24 -11.59 34.43
C SER A 695 -18.58 -12.43 33.20
N TYR A 696 -19.78 -13.02 33.19
CA TYR A 696 -20.23 -13.91 32.12
C TYR A 696 -21.56 -13.44 31.50
N PHE A 697 -21.75 -13.76 30.22
CA PHE A 697 -23.08 -13.70 29.62
C PHE A 697 -23.94 -14.86 30.15
N GLU A 698 -25.20 -14.59 30.49
CA GLU A 698 -26.16 -15.66 30.72
C GLU A 698 -26.39 -16.43 29.42
N ILE A 699 -26.10 -17.74 29.43
CA ILE A 699 -26.19 -18.58 28.25
C ILE A 699 -27.62 -19.12 28.13
N PRO A 700 -28.36 -18.82 27.04
CA PRO A 700 -29.67 -19.42 26.81
C PRO A 700 -29.60 -20.94 26.77
N SER A 701 -30.60 -21.62 27.34
CA SER A 701 -30.59 -23.08 27.51
C SER A 701 -30.37 -23.86 26.20
N GLN A 702 -30.80 -23.32 25.06
CA GLN A 702 -30.59 -23.95 23.75
C GLN A 702 -29.11 -24.05 23.31
N TYR A 703 -28.21 -23.29 23.93
CA TYR A 703 -26.77 -23.32 23.65
C TYR A 703 -25.98 -24.12 24.70
N THR A 704 -26.64 -24.61 25.75
CA THR A 704 -25.97 -25.43 26.76
C THR A 704 -25.72 -26.82 26.17
N PRO A 705 -24.45 -27.29 26.09
CA PRO A 705 -24.16 -28.60 25.54
C PRO A 705 -24.74 -29.69 26.43
N THR A 706 -25.38 -30.69 25.82
CA THR A 706 -25.84 -31.89 26.54
C THR A 706 -24.64 -32.81 26.78
N PRO A 707 -24.34 -33.19 28.04
CA PRO A 707 -23.31 -34.19 28.31
C PRO A 707 -23.62 -35.51 27.59
N VAL A 708 -22.63 -36.09 26.90
CA VAL A 708 -22.73 -37.39 26.22
C VAL A 708 -21.83 -38.39 26.94
N GLY A 709 -22.42 -39.47 27.45
CA GLY A 709 -21.70 -40.53 28.16
C GLY A 709 -21.38 -40.19 29.63
N ASP A 710 -20.52 -41.01 30.25
CA ASP A 710 -20.02 -40.83 31.61
C ASP A 710 -18.52 -40.50 31.56
N PHE A 711 -18.21 -39.22 31.77
CA PHE A 711 -16.83 -38.71 31.76
C PHE A 711 -15.95 -39.40 32.81
N SER A 712 -16.48 -39.65 34.01
CA SER A 712 -15.70 -40.22 35.11
C SER A 712 -15.28 -41.65 34.78
N LYS A 713 -16.23 -42.44 34.26
CA LYS A 713 -15.96 -43.80 33.79
C LYS A 713 -14.95 -43.81 32.63
N GLY A 714 -15.13 -42.92 31.65
CA GLY A 714 -14.21 -42.80 30.52
C GLY A 714 -12.77 -42.45 30.95
N MET A 715 -12.60 -41.57 31.94
CA MET A 715 -11.30 -41.21 32.50
C MET A 715 -10.67 -42.32 33.37
N GLU A 716 -11.48 -43.14 34.04
CA GLU A 716 -10.99 -44.30 34.80
C GLU A 716 -10.44 -45.39 33.87
N GLU A 717 -11.16 -45.68 32.79
CA GLU A 717 -10.87 -46.71 31.79
C GLU A 717 -9.76 -46.30 30.79
N ALA A 718 -9.38 -45.01 30.72
CA ALA A 718 -8.35 -44.53 29.81
C ALA A 718 -6.94 -45.00 30.21
N ASP A 719 -6.22 -45.62 29.26
CA ASP A 719 -4.83 -46.06 29.42
C ASP A 719 -3.84 -44.89 29.65
N ILE A 720 -4.11 -43.73 29.05
CA ILE A 720 -3.35 -42.48 29.22
C ILE A 720 -4.30 -41.39 29.70
N LYS A 721 -4.00 -40.83 30.87
CA LYS A 721 -4.81 -39.80 31.52
C LYS A 721 -4.14 -38.45 31.34
N ILE A 722 -4.70 -37.62 30.47
CA ILE A 722 -4.29 -36.21 30.34
C ILE A 722 -4.96 -35.45 31.48
N LEU A 723 -4.17 -34.98 32.46
CA LEU A 723 -4.69 -34.30 33.63
C LEU A 723 -5.10 -32.84 33.34
N SER A 724 -4.39 -32.20 32.42
CA SER A 724 -4.71 -30.87 31.91
C SER A 724 -3.96 -30.62 30.60
N ALA A 725 -4.61 -29.93 29.66
CA ALA A 725 -3.98 -29.30 28.52
C ALA A 725 -4.67 -27.95 28.34
N GLU A 726 -3.92 -26.92 27.94
CA GLU A 726 -4.47 -25.61 27.61
C GLU A 726 -4.13 -25.31 26.16
N VAL A 727 -5.14 -24.95 25.37
CA VAL A 727 -4.93 -24.43 24.02
C VAL A 727 -5.54 -23.05 23.92
N THR A 728 -4.69 -22.07 23.62
CA THR A 728 -5.14 -20.71 23.31
C THR A 728 -5.35 -20.56 21.81
N ILE A 729 -6.58 -20.24 21.40
CA ILE A 729 -6.88 -19.86 20.02
C ILE A 729 -7.25 -18.38 20.00
N PHE A 730 -6.53 -17.60 19.19
CA PHE A 730 -6.84 -16.19 18.96
C PHE A 730 -7.81 -16.06 17.80
N PHE A 731 -8.98 -15.47 18.08
CA PHE A 731 -9.91 -14.97 17.06
C PHE A 731 -9.69 -13.46 16.89
N SER A 732 -10.20 -12.89 15.80
CA SER A 732 -10.13 -11.44 15.57
C SER A 732 -10.79 -10.59 16.66
N THR A 733 -11.57 -11.20 17.56
CA THR A 733 -12.37 -10.54 18.61
C THR A 733 -12.09 -11.06 20.03
N GLY A 734 -11.10 -11.93 20.25
CA GLY A 734 -10.79 -12.41 21.60
C GLY A 734 -10.01 -13.73 21.68
N LYS A 735 -9.69 -14.12 22.92
CA LYS A 735 -9.04 -15.38 23.29
C LYS A 735 -10.13 -16.43 23.54
N MET A 736 -9.94 -17.66 23.08
CA MET A 736 -10.73 -18.82 23.55
C MET A 736 -9.78 -19.77 24.27
N LEU A 737 -10.10 -20.09 25.52
CA LEU A 737 -9.42 -21.06 26.35
C LEU A 737 -10.15 -22.40 26.22
N PHE A 738 -9.42 -23.45 25.88
CA PHE A 738 -9.90 -24.83 25.85
C PHE A 738 -9.17 -25.66 26.89
#